data_AF-A0A7C4RQV5-F1
#
_entry.id   AF-A0A7C4RQV5-F1
#
_cell.length_a   1.000
_cell.length_b   1.000
_cell.length_c   1.000
_cell.angle_alpha   90.00
_cell.angle_beta   90.00
_cell.angle_gamma   90.00
#
_symmetry.space_group_name_H-M   'P 1'
#
loop_
_entity.id
_entity.type
_entity.pdbx_description
1 polymer ?
#
loop_
_entity_poly.entity_id
_entity_poly.type
_entity_poly.pdbx_seq_one_letter_code
_entity_poly.pdbx_strand_id
1 'polypeptide(L)'
;MHSLTPPMQHPEFPIRRCLIAIVLLIGWLSGSLWAETVILPVRMDYPMLRALVIAKAFTEPNQTATIVSKADPCRKVVISEPRFRMEKNLLRSEARLHGEAGTMLAGGCRLSMKWDGYIVMVQRPRIDSAWVLSFESVDSTLLNVQRQPTQLPDLIWQLIAEHVYDFFDRIHINLAPPVKDVKAVLLSLFPEDTRENASRLIESMRPGPIRMLADEVVVEILADTGKPTAQGGEGPEKALTPEETAAFIQAWESYDTFLVAILQSLINEPLSAEERSTIFAAIIDARHRFVDGLTRPQRRSGKDFVREQFIATWNRLSPVFRAHLGADPSKALLAYLAFFSASDALAALDKIGPTLGIEISEDGFIRLARLITQKEVASLQPTDAVDPGLRKVMGFGEPIEIVGPAYDVEALQVPSTEGEDTGSTVSRWFDWLWVAVCHAADDISPAEIARIRQWIAVPGNVDNFVQQMLVLLADVTEADLKKNPVPEVYRNLYRSIITATAWQESCFRQYLMEKGKITYLRSYNNTSVGMMQVNEKVWKNIYDIKALRWDIRYNAQAGSEIVNQYFTRFVLPKVGKESDDATIAGALYALYNSGPGDLNHYFKRKAAGKPNLTDRLFAQKFEWVRQDRINQIAACLGG
;
A
#
# COMPACT_ATOMS: atom_id res chain seq x y z
N MET A 1 88.81 -37.27 -30.28
CA MET A 1 89.67 -36.24 -30.91
C MET A 1 88.94 -35.71 -32.14
N HIS A 2 88.96 -34.38 -32.30
CA HIS A 2 88.43 -33.55 -33.39
C HIS A 2 86.92 -33.30 -33.51
N SER A 3 86.58 -32.11 -32.99
CA SER A 3 85.58 -31.13 -33.43
C SER A 3 85.43 -30.95 -34.94
N LEU A 4 84.21 -30.62 -35.41
CA LEU A 4 83.90 -29.45 -36.27
C LEU A 4 82.38 -29.32 -36.49
N THR A 5 81.84 -28.16 -36.10
CA THR A 5 80.54 -27.56 -36.47
C THR A 5 80.71 -26.67 -37.73
N PRO A 6 79.65 -26.06 -38.31
CA PRO A 6 78.37 -26.56 -38.86
C PRO A 6 78.14 -26.04 -40.32
N PRO A 7 76.92 -26.13 -40.91
CA PRO A 7 76.46 -25.07 -41.81
C PRO A 7 75.18 -24.38 -41.30
N MET A 8 75.10 -23.09 -41.57
CA MET A 8 73.99 -22.17 -41.28
C MET A 8 72.75 -22.49 -42.12
N GLN A 9 71.58 -22.46 -41.48
CA GLN A 9 70.29 -22.23 -42.13
C GLN A 9 69.60 -21.04 -41.46
N HIS A 10 69.15 -20.09 -42.27
CA HIS A 10 68.37 -18.93 -41.85
C HIS A 10 67.03 -19.35 -41.23
N PRO A 11 66.62 -18.81 -40.07
CA PRO A 11 65.26 -18.97 -39.59
C PRO A 11 64.33 -18.00 -40.34
N GLU A 12 63.34 -18.55 -41.04
CA GLU A 12 62.19 -17.82 -41.54
C GLU A 12 61.47 -17.11 -40.37
N PHE A 13 61.33 -15.79 -40.48
CA PHE A 13 60.52 -15.00 -39.55
C PHE A 13 59.04 -15.41 -39.67
N PRO A 14 58.35 -15.79 -38.57
CA PRO A 14 57.00 -16.33 -38.64
C PRO A 14 55.96 -15.21 -38.63
N ILE A 15 55.77 -14.53 -39.76
CA ILE A 15 54.69 -13.53 -39.96
C ILE A 15 53.31 -14.15 -39.67
N ARG A 16 53.15 -15.46 -39.89
CA ARG A 16 51.93 -16.22 -39.58
C ARG A 16 51.63 -16.35 -38.08
N ARG A 17 52.65 -16.34 -37.20
CA ARG A 17 52.43 -16.44 -35.74
C ARG A 17 52.01 -15.09 -35.13
N CYS A 18 52.48 -13.97 -35.67
CA CYS A 18 52.01 -12.64 -35.24
C CYS A 18 50.55 -12.38 -35.65
N LEU A 19 50.12 -12.81 -36.84
CA LEU A 19 48.71 -12.65 -37.27
C LEU A 19 47.74 -13.49 -36.44
N ILE A 20 48.10 -14.72 -36.07
CA ILE A 20 47.29 -15.57 -35.19
C ILE A 20 47.25 -15.01 -33.76
N ALA A 21 48.35 -14.44 -33.26
CA ALA A 21 48.38 -13.78 -31.96
C ALA A 21 47.53 -12.50 -31.92
N ILE A 22 47.49 -11.71 -33.00
CA ILE A 22 46.65 -10.51 -33.09
C ILE A 22 45.17 -10.86 -33.22
N VAL A 23 44.80 -11.91 -33.98
CA VAL A 23 43.41 -12.38 -34.07
C VAL A 23 42.93 -12.99 -32.74
N LEU A 24 43.81 -13.69 -32.01
CA LEU A 24 43.50 -14.18 -30.66
C LEU A 24 43.44 -13.03 -29.62
N LEU A 25 44.25 -11.98 -29.75
CA LEU A 25 44.13 -10.78 -28.89
C LEU A 25 42.86 -9.98 -29.17
N ILE A 26 42.43 -9.86 -30.42
CA ILE A 26 41.16 -9.19 -30.79
C ILE A 26 39.96 -10.03 -30.32
N GLY A 27 40.05 -11.37 -30.36
CA GLY A 27 39.04 -12.27 -29.80
C GLY A 27 38.93 -12.20 -28.26
N TRP A 28 40.03 -11.94 -27.56
CA TRP A 28 40.05 -11.80 -26.09
C TRP A 28 39.70 -10.38 -25.60
N LEU A 29 39.84 -9.36 -26.45
CA LEU A 29 39.39 -7.99 -26.16
C LEU A 29 37.94 -7.72 -26.56
N SER A 30 37.28 -8.68 -27.22
CA SER A 30 35.85 -8.62 -27.55
C SER A 30 34.97 -9.13 -26.40
N GLY A 31 35.25 -8.68 -25.17
CA GLY A 31 34.24 -8.68 -24.12
C GLY A 31 33.15 -7.74 -24.57
N SER A 32 32.10 -8.27 -25.18
CA SER A 32 31.02 -7.45 -25.71
C SER A 32 30.38 -6.67 -24.56
N LEU A 33 30.65 -5.38 -24.50
CA LEU A 33 30.05 -4.39 -23.60
C LEU A 33 28.60 -4.18 -23.99
N TRP A 34 27.70 -5.09 -23.63
CA TRP A 34 26.26 -4.85 -23.77
C TRP A 34 25.79 -4.21 -22.46
N ALA A 35 25.47 -2.92 -22.52
CA ALA A 35 24.61 -2.32 -21.51
C ALA A 35 23.24 -2.98 -21.65
N GLU A 36 22.73 -3.57 -20.57
CA GLU A 36 21.38 -4.11 -20.54
C GLU A 36 20.39 -2.94 -20.51
N THR A 37 19.39 -2.93 -21.40
CA THR A 37 18.36 -1.90 -21.43
C THR A 37 17.17 -2.36 -20.60
N VAL A 38 16.80 -1.59 -19.57
CA VAL A 38 15.56 -1.76 -18.82
C VAL A 38 14.42 -1.00 -19.49
N ILE A 39 13.22 -1.59 -19.41
CA ILE A 39 11.97 -0.99 -19.84
C ILE A 39 11.18 -0.57 -18.60
N LEU A 40 10.94 0.74 -18.44
CA LEU A 40 10.09 1.29 -17.39
C LEU A 40 8.76 1.75 -18.00
N PRO A 41 7.61 1.31 -17.48
CA PRO A 41 6.33 1.60 -18.11
C PRO A 41 5.72 2.91 -17.61
N VAL A 42 5.28 3.78 -18.53
CA VAL A 42 4.38 4.90 -18.25
C VAL A 42 2.98 4.49 -18.72
N ARG A 43 2.17 4.06 -17.76
CA ARG A 43 0.83 3.50 -18.00
C ARG A 43 -0.26 4.54 -17.86
N MET A 44 -1.06 4.71 -18.92
CA MET A 44 -2.28 5.51 -18.92
C MET A 44 -3.45 4.61 -19.29
N ASP A 45 -4.29 4.27 -18.32
CA ASP A 45 -5.58 3.64 -18.63
C ASP A 45 -6.45 4.58 -19.47
N TYR A 46 -7.43 4.02 -20.19
CA TYR A 46 -8.30 4.84 -21.04
C TYR A 46 -9.08 5.94 -20.29
N PRO A 47 -9.56 5.74 -19.05
CA PRO A 47 -10.11 6.82 -18.23
C PRO A 47 -9.13 7.98 -17.99
N MET A 48 -7.86 7.69 -17.69
CA MET A 48 -6.84 8.71 -17.47
C MET A 48 -6.40 9.40 -18.75
N LEU A 49 -6.23 8.65 -19.84
CA LEU A 49 -6.00 9.24 -21.16
C LEU A 49 -7.16 10.19 -21.53
N ARG A 50 -8.40 9.78 -21.28
CA ARG A 50 -9.58 10.63 -21.48
C ARG A 50 -9.50 11.91 -20.66
N ALA A 51 -9.18 11.82 -19.39
CA ALA A 51 -9.08 12.98 -18.51
C ALA A 51 -7.97 13.94 -18.96
N LEU A 52 -6.80 13.43 -19.38
CA LEU A 52 -5.69 14.22 -19.91
C LEU A 52 -6.09 14.95 -21.20
N VAL A 53 -6.78 14.26 -22.12
CA VAL A 53 -7.28 14.88 -23.36
C VAL A 53 -8.32 15.94 -23.05
N ILE A 54 -9.24 15.70 -22.11
CA ILE A 54 -10.25 16.68 -21.73
C ILE A 54 -9.62 17.94 -21.14
N ALA A 55 -8.72 17.78 -20.17
CA ALA A 55 -8.01 18.89 -19.55
C ALA A 55 -7.22 19.72 -20.56
N LYS A 56 -6.79 19.11 -21.67
CA LYS A 56 -6.00 19.78 -22.71
C LYS A 56 -6.82 20.43 -23.82
N ALA A 57 -7.87 19.76 -24.28
CA ALA A 57 -8.53 20.08 -25.54
C ALA A 57 -10.05 20.33 -25.42
N PHE A 58 -10.70 19.91 -24.32
CA PHE A 58 -12.15 20.04 -24.11
C PHE A 58 -12.43 20.92 -22.89
N THR A 59 -11.95 22.16 -22.94
CA THR A 59 -11.89 23.07 -21.79
C THR A 59 -13.14 23.94 -21.61
N GLU A 60 -14.11 23.88 -22.52
CA GLU A 60 -15.38 24.59 -22.38
C GLU A 60 -16.32 23.89 -21.38
N PRO A 61 -17.38 24.57 -20.88
CA PRO A 61 -18.36 23.95 -19.99
C PRO A 61 -18.88 22.61 -20.53
N ASN A 62 -19.16 21.68 -19.62
CA ASN A 62 -19.56 20.31 -19.93
C ASN A 62 -18.52 19.49 -20.71
N GLN A 63 -17.22 19.83 -20.60
CA GLN A 63 -16.12 19.12 -21.24
C GLN A 63 -16.28 19.09 -22.77
N THR A 64 -16.52 20.27 -23.34
CA THR A 64 -16.76 20.45 -24.78
C THR A 64 -15.62 21.24 -25.44
N ALA A 65 -15.60 21.21 -26.77
CA ALA A 65 -14.74 22.05 -27.60
C ALA A 65 -15.55 22.56 -28.79
N THR A 66 -15.61 23.88 -28.98
CA THR A 66 -16.31 24.50 -30.10
C THR A 66 -15.32 24.91 -31.19
N ILE A 67 -15.53 24.38 -32.38
CA ILE A 67 -14.76 24.69 -33.58
C ILE A 67 -15.64 25.54 -34.49
N VAL A 68 -15.29 26.81 -34.65
CA VAL A 68 -16.00 27.75 -35.52
C VAL A 68 -15.18 27.98 -36.80
N SER A 69 -15.83 27.98 -37.96
CA SER A 69 -15.16 28.35 -39.20
C SER A 69 -14.70 29.81 -39.15
N LYS A 70 -13.42 30.05 -39.47
CA LYS A 70 -12.90 31.42 -39.60
C LYS A 70 -13.53 32.18 -40.78
N ALA A 71 -14.02 31.46 -41.79
CA ALA A 71 -14.62 32.04 -42.98
C ALA A 71 -16.09 32.42 -42.78
N ASP A 72 -16.81 31.70 -41.92
CA ASP A 72 -18.25 31.90 -41.69
C ASP A 72 -18.63 31.54 -40.24
N PRO A 73 -18.92 32.54 -39.37
CA PRO A 73 -19.26 32.29 -37.97
C PRO A 73 -20.63 31.60 -37.81
N CYS A 74 -21.41 31.46 -38.88
CA CYS A 74 -22.64 30.67 -38.89
C CYS A 74 -22.41 29.16 -39.05
N ARG A 75 -21.14 28.74 -39.07
CA ARG A 75 -20.73 27.34 -39.15
C ARG A 75 -19.90 26.99 -37.93
N LYS A 76 -20.43 26.10 -37.09
CA LYS A 76 -19.72 25.59 -35.91
C LYS A 76 -19.95 24.11 -35.69
N VAL A 77 -18.97 23.45 -35.12
CA VAL A 77 -19.06 22.08 -34.61
C VAL A 77 -18.70 22.10 -33.14
N VAL A 78 -19.56 21.52 -32.32
CA VAL A 78 -19.26 21.24 -30.92
C VAL A 78 -18.90 19.77 -30.79
N ILE A 79 -17.73 19.50 -30.21
CA ILE A 79 -17.24 18.16 -29.92
C ILE A 79 -17.33 17.92 -28.42
N SER A 80 -17.78 16.73 -28.02
CA SER A 80 -17.92 16.36 -26.61
C SER A 80 -17.76 14.86 -26.38
N GLU A 81 -17.71 14.46 -25.11
CA GLU A 81 -17.68 13.06 -24.67
C GLU A 81 -16.62 12.19 -25.38
N PRO A 82 -15.33 12.57 -25.37
CA PRO A 82 -14.29 11.74 -25.97
C PRO A 82 -14.20 10.38 -25.24
N ARG A 83 -14.03 9.30 -26.01
CA ARG A 83 -13.88 7.92 -25.54
C ARG A 83 -12.73 7.26 -26.29
N PHE A 84 -11.99 6.42 -25.57
CA PHE A 84 -10.78 5.78 -26.08
C PHE A 84 -10.85 4.28 -25.84
N ARG A 85 -10.40 3.49 -26.81
CA ARG A 85 -10.18 2.04 -26.67
C ARG A 85 -9.17 1.55 -27.68
N MET A 86 -8.69 0.33 -27.50
CA MET A 86 -7.85 -0.34 -28.51
C MET A 86 -8.69 -0.88 -29.67
N GLU A 87 -8.17 -0.75 -30.89
CA GLU A 87 -8.68 -1.45 -32.08
C GLU A 87 -7.49 -1.92 -32.94
N LYS A 88 -7.26 -3.23 -33.04
CA LYS A 88 -6.19 -3.83 -33.87
C LYS A 88 -4.80 -3.16 -33.69
N ASN A 89 -4.39 -2.93 -32.43
CA ASN A 89 -3.16 -2.23 -32.02
C ASN A 89 -3.10 -0.73 -32.31
N LEU A 90 -4.22 -0.10 -32.69
CA LEU A 90 -4.37 1.34 -32.84
C LEU A 90 -5.29 1.88 -31.74
N LEU A 91 -5.22 3.19 -31.52
CA LEU A 91 -6.13 3.91 -30.64
C LEU A 91 -7.39 4.25 -31.43
N ARG A 92 -8.54 3.75 -30.98
CA ARG A 92 -9.83 4.20 -31.47
C ARG A 92 -10.35 5.30 -30.56
N SER A 93 -10.46 6.50 -31.10
CA SER A 93 -11.04 7.67 -30.45
C SER A 93 -12.45 7.90 -31.00
N GLU A 94 -13.44 8.00 -30.13
CA GLU A 94 -14.82 8.34 -30.50
C GLU A 94 -15.23 9.61 -29.76
N ALA A 95 -15.86 10.55 -30.44
CA ALA A 95 -16.43 11.74 -29.81
C ALA A 95 -17.79 12.08 -30.41
N ARG A 96 -18.67 12.67 -29.59
CA ARG A 96 -19.95 13.18 -30.05
C ARG A 96 -19.73 14.49 -30.81
N LEU A 97 -20.40 14.63 -31.96
CA LEU A 97 -20.43 15.83 -32.78
C LEU A 97 -21.82 16.44 -32.81
N HIS A 98 -21.87 17.76 -32.65
CA HIS A 98 -23.04 18.58 -32.95
C HIS A 98 -22.65 19.69 -33.93
N GLY A 99 -23.05 19.54 -35.19
CA GLY A 99 -22.79 20.51 -36.25
C GLY A 99 -23.97 21.45 -36.43
N GLU A 100 -23.70 22.75 -36.46
CA GLU A 100 -24.66 23.78 -36.88
C GLU A 100 -24.09 24.55 -38.06
N ALA A 101 -24.84 24.64 -39.15
CA ALA A 101 -24.44 25.40 -40.33
C ALA A 101 -25.61 26.23 -40.83
N GLY A 102 -25.41 27.54 -40.96
CA GLY A 102 -26.38 28.49 -41.51
C GLY A 102 -25.72 29.51 -42.42
N THR A 103 -26.46 30.58 -42.74
CA THR A 103 -25.99 31.68 -43.58
C THR A 103 -26.13 33.00 -42.83
N MET A 104 -25.10 33.84 -42.89
CA MET A 104 -25.14 35.19 -42.33
C MET A 104 -26.12 36.07 -43.14
N LEU A 105 -27.23 36.47 -42.52
CA LEU A 105 -28.25 37.33 -43.12
C LEU A 105 -28.76 38.36 -42.09
N ALA A 106 -28.72 39.64 -42.44
CA ALA A 106 -29.15 40.76 -41.59
C ALA A 106 -28.50 40.78 -40.19
N GLY A 107 -27.21 40.46 -40.10
CA GLY A 107 -26.43 40.47 -38.85
C GLY A 107 -26.64 39.26 -37.95
N GLY A 108 -27.30 38.20 -38.42
CA GLY A 108 -27.46 36.94 -37.66
C GLY A 108 -27.45 35.70 -38.54
N CYS A 109 -27.27 34.54 -37.92
CA CYS A 109 -27.27 33.26 -38.62
C CYS A 109 -28.71 32.77 -38.88
N ARG A 110 -29.07 32.64 -40.16
CA ARG A 110 -30.38 32.18 -40.63
C ARG A 110 -30.23 30.88 -41.43
N LEU A 111 -31.35 30.21 -41.72
CA LEU A 111 -31.39 28.96 -42.49
C LEU A 111 -30.49 27.86 -41.88
N SER A 112 -30.49 27.75 -40.55
CA SER A 112 -29.61 26.83 -39.84
C SER A 112 -30.06 25.38 -39.99
N MET A 113 -29.16 24.56 -40.50
CA MET A 113 -29.22 23.10 -40.44
C MET A 113 -28.44 22.63 -39.21
N LYS A 114 -28.99 21.62 -38.53
CA LYS A 114 -28.33 20.96 -37.41
C LYS A 114 -28.12 19.49 -37.72
N TRP A 115 -27.01 18.95 -37.26
CA TRP A 115 -26.72 17.53 -37.36
C TRP A 115 -26.06 17.03 -36.07
N ASP A 116 -26.50 15.86 -35.61
CA ASP A 116 -25.98 15.16 -34.44
C ASP A 116 -25.45 13.79 -34.86
N GLY A 117 -24.31 13.41 -34.29
CA GLY A 117 -23.74 12.09 -34.51
C GLY A 117 -22.41 11.92 -33.79
N TYR A 118 -21.55 11.10 -34.34
CA TYR A 118 -20.25 10.79 -33.77
C TYR A 118 -19.17 10.82 -34.85
N ILE A 119 -17.97 11.20 -34.44
CA ILE A 119 -16.76 10.96 -35.20
C ILE A 119 -15.98 9.84 -34.53
N VAL A 120 -15.49 8.94 -35.35
CA VAL A 120 -14.58 7.87 -34.98
C VAL A 120 -13.28 8.12 -35.70
N MET A 121 -12.20 8.19 -34.95
CA MET A 121 -10.84 8.27 -35.46
C MET A 121 -10.10 7.00 -35.07
N VAL A 122 -9.43 6.36 -36.03
CA VAL A 122 -8.44 5.34 -35.76
C VAL A 122 -7.08 6.01 -35.87
N GLN A 123 -6.35 6.06 -34.76
CA GLN A 123 -5.14 6.85 -34.62
C GLN A 123 -3.96 5.98 -34.17
N ARG A 124 -2.76 6.34 -34.60
CA ARG A 124 -1.51 5.75 -34.16
C ARG A 124 -0.82 6.71 -33.19
N PRO A 125 -0.71 6.36 -31.90
CA PRO A 125 0.05 7.16 -30.96
C PRO A 125 1.53 7.25 -31.36
N ARG A 126 2.13 8.42 -31.17
CA ARG A 126 3.56 8.70 -31.39
C ARG A 126 4.11 9.45 -30.18
N ILE A 127 5.36 9.17 -29.82
CA ILE A 127 6.10 9.89 -28.80
C ILE A 127 7.39 10.41 -29.42
N ASP A 128 7.66 11.71 -29.26
CA ASP A 128 8.90 12.31 -29.72
C ASP A 128 9.96 12.33 -28.61
N SER A 129 11.19 12.74 -28.96
CA SER A 129 12.30 12.86 -28.01
C SER A 129 12.10 13.94 -26.93
N ALA A 130 11.13 14.85 -27.13
CA ALA A 130 10.73 15.87 -26.14
C ALA A 130 9.62 15.36 -25.21
N TRP A 131 9.27 14.07 -25.27
CA TRP A 131 8.21 13.43 -24.49
C TRP A 131 6.81 13.99 -24.78
N VAL A 132 6.56 14.43 -26.02
CA VAL A 132 5.22 14.84 -26.46
C VAL A 132 4.52 13.66 -27.12
N LEU A 133 3.44 13.19 -26.48
CA LEU A 133 2.55 12.18 -27.02
C LEU A 133 1.54 12.84 -27.96
N SER A 134 1.53 12.40 -29.22
CA SER A 134 0.60 12.83 -30.26
C SER A 134 -0.14 11.65 -30.89
N PHE A 135 -1.19 11.92 -31.65
CA PHE A 135 -2.07 10.92 -32.23
C PHE A 135 -2.18 11.13 -33.74
N GLU A 136 -1.46 10.32 -34.52
CA GLU A 136 -1.47 10.37 -35.99
C GLU A 136 -2.73 9.69 -36.52
N SER A 137 -3.64 10.45 -37.13
CA SER A 137 -4.87 9.90 -37.72
C SER A 137 -4.57 8.97 -38.91
N VAL A 138 -5.09 7.74 -38.86
CA VAL A 138 -4.93 6.70 -39.89
C VAL A 138 -6.20 6.54 -40.72
N ASP A 139 -7.35 6.54 -40.04
CA ASP A 139 -8.67 6.41 -40.67
C ASP A 139 -9.71 7.18 -39.86
N SER A 140 -10.83 7.52 -40.49
CA SER A 140 -11.95 8.19 -39.84
C SER A 140 -13.30 7.71 -40.37
N THR A 141 -14.31 7.73 -39.51
CA THR A 141 -15.68 7.39 -39.90
C THR A 141 -16.66 8.28 -39.17
N LEU A 142 -17.64 8.82 -39.90
CA LEU A 142 -18.75 9.55 -39.34
C LEU A 142 -19.93 8.60 -39.10
N LEU A 143 -20.51 8.68 -37.91
CA LEU A 143 -21.67 7.89 -37.52
C LEU A 143 -22.86 8.80 -37.22
N ASN A 144 -24.07 8.35 -37.57
CA ASN A 144 -25.30 8.99 -37.12
C ASN A 144 -25.59 8.69 -35.63
N VAL A 145 -26.70 9.22 -35.09
CA VAL A 145 -27.10 8.99 -33.69
C VAL A 145 -27.41 7.52 -33.38
N GLN A 146 -27.74 6.70 -34.39
CA GLN A 146 -27.90 5.24 -34.29
C GLN A 146 -26.56 4.48 -34.39
N ARG A 147 -25.43 5.19 -34.42
CA ARG A 147 -24.06 4.64 -34.52
C ARG A 147 -23.81 3.85 -35.82
N GLN A 148 -24.51 4.19 -36.90
CA GLN A 148 -24.29 3.63 -38.23
C GLN A 148 -23.48 4.61 -39.09
N PRO A 149 -22.58 4.12 -39.97
CA PRO A 149 -21.86 4.96 -40.92
C PRO A 149 -22.82 5.84 -41.73
N THR A 150 -22.49 7.12 -41.88
CA THR A 150 -23.33 8.09 -42.59
C THR A 150 -22.49 9.02 -43.45
N GLN A 151 -23.09 9.50 -44.53
CA GLN A 151 -22.59 10.64 -45.29
C GLN A 151 -23.29 11.92 -44.79
N LEU A 152 -22.59 13.05 -44.84
CA LEU A 152 -23.13 14.34 -44.40
C LEU A 152 -23.41 15.26 -45.59
N PRO A 153 -24.35 16.21 -45.44
CA PRO A 153 -24.47 17.31 -46.39
C PRO A 153 -23.14 18.09 -46.52
N ASP A 154 -22.79 18.49 -47.74
CA ASP A 154 -21.49 19.12 -48.08
C ASP A 154 -21.09 20.26 -47.15
N LEU A 155 -22.06 21.09 -46.74
CA LEU A 155 -21.84 22.25 -45.89
C LEU A 155 -21.27 21.89 -44.50
N ILE A 156 -21.75 20.79 -43.91
CA ILE A 156 -21.28 20.30 -42.60
C ILE A 156 -20.05 19.41 -42.78
N TRP A 157 -20.00 18.64 -43.88
CA TRP A 157 -18.82 17.83 -44.21
C TRP A 157 -17.56 18.67 -44.36
N GLN A 158 -17.60 19.78 -45.10
CA GLN A 158 -16.44 20.67 -45.29
C GLN A 158 -15.91 21.19 -43.95
N LEU A 159 -16.81 21.60 -43.05
CA LEU A 159 -16.45 22.06 -41.71
C LEU A 159 -15.75 20.99 -40.88
N ILE A 160 -16.20 19.73 -40.98
CA ILE A 160 -15.57 18.60 -40.29
C ILE A 160 -14.22 18.27 -40.93
N ALA A 161 -14.17 18.16 -42.26
CA ALA A 161 -12.97 17.80 -43.00
C ALA A 161 -11.84 18.82 -42.83
N GLU A 162 -12.16 20.11 -42.77
CA GLU A 162 -11.16 21.18 -42.66
C GLU A 162 -10.68 21.42 -41.22
N HIS A 163 -11.51 21.16 -40.21
CA HIS A 163 -11.22 21.66 -38.85
C HIS A 163 -11.31 20.60 -37.74
N VAL A 164 -12.14 19.58 -37.89
CA VAL A 164 -12.31 18.56 -36.84
C VAL A 164 -11.14 17.58 -36.85
N TYR A 165 -10.67 17.13 -38.02
CA TYR A 165 -9.48 16.26 -38.08
C TYR A 165 -8.23 16.98 -37.56
N ASP A 166 -8.04 18.22 -37.99
CA ASP A 166 -7.01 19.14 -37.51
C ASP A 166 -7.05 19.31 -35.97
N PHE A 167 -8.26 19.39 -35.39
CA PHE A 167 -8.41 19.48 -33.94
C PHE A 167 -7.87 18.24 -33.23
N PHE A 168 -8.20 17.03 -33.71
CA PHE A 168 -7.71 15.78 -33.11
C PHE A 168 -6.19 15.62 -33.27
N ASP A 169 -5.64 15.99 -34.43
CA ASP A 169 -4.20 15.89 -34.69
C ASP A 169 -3.37 16.88 -33.85
N ARG A 170 -3.99 17.99 -33.38
CA ARG A 170 -3.38 18.98 -32.47
C ARG A 170 -3.48 18.62 -30.99
N ILE A 171 -4.08 17.49 -30.63
CA ILE A 171 -4.11 17.01 -29.24
C ILE A 171 -2.74 16.44 -28.89
N HIS A 172 -1.99 17.20 -28.08
CA HIS A 172 -0.65 16.83 -27.63
C HIS A 172 -0.62 16.75 -26.10
N ILE A 173 -0.14 15.62 -25.55
CA ILE A 173 0.05 15.43 -24.12
C ILE A 173 1.55 15.50 -23.83
N ASN A 174 1.97 16.49 -23.04
CA ASN A 174 3.36 16.67 -22.66
C ASN A 174 3.69 15.77 -21.44
N LEU A 175 4.45 14.70 -21.66
CA LEU A 175 4.92 13.77 -20.65
C LEU A 175 6.29 14.16 -20.07
N ALA A 176 6.92 15.24 -20.53
CA ALA A 176 8.21 15.68 -19.97
C ALA A 176 8.14 16.02 -18.46
N PRO A 177 7.10 16.72 -17.95
CA PRO A 177 6.97 16.96 -16.51
C PRO A 177 6.90 15.67 -15.67
N PRO A 178 5.98 14.71 -15.92
CA PRO A 178 5.93 13.49 -15.12
C PRO A 178 7.21 12.64 -15.28
N VAL A 179 7.84 12.62 -16.45
CA VAL A 179 9.15 11.94 -16.62
C VAL A 179 10.24 12.61 -15.78
N LYS A 180 10.27 13.95 -15.70
CA LYS A 180 11.20 14.67 -14.82
C LYS A 180 10.98 14.30 -13.35
N ASP A 181 9.74 14.20 -12.91
CA ASP A 181 9.40 13.81 -11.54
C ASP A 181 9.81 12.35 -11.25
N VAL A 182 9.59 11.43 -12.21
CA VAL A 182 10.09 10.04 -12.11
C VAL A 182 11.61 10.02 -11.95
N LYS A 183 12.35 10.78 -12.78
CA LYS A 183 13.81 10.89 -12.67
C LYS A 183 14.24 11.38 -11.28
N ALA A 184 13.57 12.40 -10.74
CA ALA A 184 13.87 12.96 -9.44
C ALA A 184 13.58 11.97 -8.29
N VAL A 185 12.47 11.21 -8.37
CA VAL A 185 12.16 10.14 -7.42
C VAL A 185 13.22 9.05 -7.50
N LEU A 186 13.48 8.50 -8.69
CA LEU A 186 14.43 7.41 -8.83
C LEU A 186 15.82 7.81 -8.32
N LEU A 187 16.31 9.02 -8.61
CA LEU A 187 17.61 9.49 -8.11
C LEU A 187 17.71 9.44 -6.58
N SER A 188 16.62 9.75 -5.87
CA SER A 188 16.59 9.74 -4.40
C SER A 188 16.57 8.34 -3.78
N LEU A 189 16.37 7.29 -4.60
CA LEU A 189 16.37 5.88 -4.19
C LEU A 189 17.74 5.20 -4.37
N PHE A 190 18.75 5.91 -4.85
CA PHE A 190 20.09 5.37 -4.95
C PHE A 190 20.96 5.89 -3.81
N PRO A 191 21.62 4.99 -3.05
CA PRO A 191 22.67 5.35 -2.12
C PRO A 191 23.76 6.23 -2.74
N GLU A 192 24.43 7.03 -1.92
CA GLU A 192 25.51 7.93 -2.35
C GLU A 192 26.63 7.19 -3.11
N ASP A 193 26.98 5.97 -2.70
CA ASP A 193 28.02 5.15 -3.32
C ASP A 193 27.63 4.54 -4.67
N THR A 194 26.33 4.51 -5.00
CA THR A 194 25.82 4.05 -6.31
C THR A 194 25.27 5.18 -7.18
N ARG A 195 25.36 6.43 -6.73
CA ARG A 195 24.79 7.62 -7.39
C ARG A 195 25.30 7.81 -8.82
N GLU A 196 26.56 7.46 -9.13
CA GLU A 196 27.07 7.55 -10.51
C GLU A 196 26.38 6.54 -11.45
N ASN A 197 26.08 5.33 -10.98
CA ASN A 197 25.31 4.36 -11.76
C ASN A 197 23.86 4.82 -11.93
N ALA A 198 23.28 5.39 -10.87
CA ALA A 198 21.95 5.99 -10.89
C ALA A 198 21.84 7.11 -11.93
N SER A 199 22.79 8.03 -11.92
CA SER A 199 22.84 9.16 -12.86
C SER A 199 22.92 8.66 -14.30
N ARG A 200 23.76 7.65 -14.60
CA ARG A 200 23.85 7.07 -15.95
C ARG A 200 22.54 6.41 -16.40
N LEU A 201 21.87 5.68 -15.51
CA LEU A 201 20.55 5.10 -15.78
C LEU A 201 19.51 6.21 -16.07
N ILE A 202 19.51 7.27 -15.26
CA ILE A 202 18.54 8.37 -15.35
C ILE A 202 18.79 9.26 -16.58
N GLU A 203 20.05 9.49 -16.93
CA GLU A 203 20.46 10.27 -18.10
C GLU A 203 20.19 9.53 -19.41
N SER A 204 20.32 8.20 -19.42
CA SER A 204 20.04 7.37 -20.60
C SER A 204 18.56 7.16 -20.90
N MET A 205 17.67 7.58 -19.99
CA MET A 205 16.22 7.49 -20.16
C MET A 205 15.74 8.22 -21.41
N ARG A 206 15.17 7.44 -22.33
CA ARG A 206 14.65 7.89 -23.63
C ARG A 206 13.31 7.24 -23.95
N PRO A 207 12.46 7.87 -24.78
CA PRO A 207 11.21 7.26 -25.22
C PRO A 207 11.48 5.95 -25.99
N GLY A 208 10.73 4.92 -25.64
CA GLY A 208 10.65 3.65 -26.33
C GLY A 208 9.36 3.50 -27.14
N PRO A 209 9.08 2.28 -27.60
CA PRO A 209 7.83 1.95 -28.28
C PRO A 209 6.59 2.26 -27.43
N ILE A 210 5.48 2.58 -28.10
CA ILE A 210 4.17 2.66 -27.46
C ILE A 210 3.46 1.33 -27.66
N ARG A 211 2.93 0.76 -26.58
CA ARG A 211 2.13 -0.45 -26.59
C ARG A 211 0.67 -0.12 -26.31
N MET A 212 -0.18 -0.58 -27.21
CA MET A 212 -1.63 -0.52 -27.05
C MET A 212 -2.09 -1.81 -26.37
N LEU A 213 -2.76 -1.69 -25.23
CA LEU A 213 -3.37 -2.80 -24.49
C LEU A 213 -4.89 -2.61 -24.43
N ALA A 214 -5.59 -3.64 -23.95
CA ALA A 214 -7.06 -3.68 -23.97
C ALA A 214 -7.72 -2.58 -23.13
N ASP A 215 -7.02 -2.13 -22.11
CA ASP A 215 -7.46 -1.22 -21.06
C ASP A 215 -6.55 0.01 -20.88
N GLU A 216 -5.33 -0.02 -21.46
CA GLU A 216 -4.35 1.05 -21.30
C GLU A 216 -3.48 1.31 -22.54
N VAL A 217 -2.89 2.51 -22.56
CA VAL A 217 -1.77 2.89 -23.43
C VAL A 217 -0.51 2.96 -22.58
N VAL A 218 0.53 2.23 -23.00
CA VAL A 218 1.82 2.18 -22.30
C VAL A 218 2.88 2.85 -23.15
N VAL A 219 3.47 3.93 -22.66
CA VAL A 219 4.69 4.51 -23.23
C VAL A 219 5.87 3.88 -22.51
N GLU A 220 6.74 3.19 -23.24
CA GLU A 220 7.95 2.62 -22.67
C GLU A 220 9.02 3.70 -22.49
N ILE A 221 9.71 3.70 -21.34
CA ILE A 221 10.96 4.43 -21.13
C ILE A 221 12.07 3.39 -21.20
N LEU A 222 12.98 3.56 -22.14
CA LEU A 222 14.20 2.76 -22.23
C LEU A 222 15.29 3.44 -21.40
N ALA A 223 15.94 2.70 -20.51
CA ALA A 223 17.09 3.18 -19.75
C ALA A 223 18.20 2.13 -19.75
N ASP A 224 19.46 2.56 -19.75
CA ASP A 224 20.60 1.66 -19.80
C ASP A 224 21.13 1.47 -18.38
N THR A 225 21.17 0.22 -17.90
CA THR A 225 21.48 -0.11 -16.50
C THR A 225 22.97 -0.04 -16.16
N GLY A 226 23.82 0.27 -17.13
CA GLY A 226 25.27 0.32 -16.95
C GLY A 226 25.88 -1.07 -16.69
N LYS A 227 27.05 -1.12 -16.04
CA LYS A 227 27.67 -2.40 -15.65
C LYS A 227 27.13 -2.82 -14.29
N PRO A 228 26.73 -4.10 -14.09
CA PRO A 228 26.43 -4.61 -12.76
C PRO A 228 27.63 -4.39 -11.84
N THR A 229 27.43 -3.67 -10.74
CA THR A 229 28.43 -3.64 -9.67
C THR A 229 28.45 -5.02 -9.03
N ALA A 230 29.55 -5.74 -9.14
CA ALA A 230 29.75 -6.99 -8.41
C ALA A 230 29.81 -6.65 -6.91
N GLN A 231 28.70 -6.79 -6.20
CA GLN A 231 28.77 -6.81 -4.74
C GLN A 231 29.29 -8.17 -4.27
N GLY A 232 30.19 -8.10 -3.29
CA GLY A 232 30.94 -9.22 -2.74
C GLY A 232 30.05 -10.26 -2.08
N GLY A 233 30.55 -11.49 -2.10
CA GLY A 233 29.82 -12.70 -1.74
C GLY A 233 29.11 -12.69 -0.39
N GLU A 234 28.12 -13.57 -0.33
CA GLU A 234 27.42 -14.02 0.88
C GLU A 234 28.43 -14.42 1.95
N GLY A 235 28.71 -13.50 2.87
CA GLY A 235 29.28 -13.82 4.16
C GLY A 235 28.17 -14.26 5.12
N PRO A 236 28.51 -15.03 6.16
CA PRO A 236 27.54 -15.69 7.01
C PRO A 236 26.53 -14.72 7.65
N GLU A 237 25.29 -15.19 7.77
CA GLU A 237 24.19 -14.50 8.44
C GLU A 237 24.62 -14.08 9.86
N LYS A 238 24.57 -12.78 10.15
CA LYS A 238 24.79 -12.21 11.49
C LYS A 238 23.51 -11.51 11.92
N ALA A 239 23.18 -11.61 13.20
CA ALA A 239 22.13 -10.79 13.79
C ALA A 239 22.48 -9.30 13.63
N LEU A 240 21.46 -8.46 13.42
CA LEU A 240 21.62 -7.01 13.31
C LEU A 240 22.23 -6.45 14.60
N THR A 241 23.15 -5.48 14.49
CA THR A 241 23.57 -4.69 15.65
C THR A 241 22.41 -3.85 16.19
N PRO A 242 22.49 -3.31 17.42
CA PRO A 242 21.48 -2.39 17.93
C PRO A 242 21.24 -1.18 17.02
N GLU A 243 22.31 -0.64 16.43
CA GLU A 243 22.25 0.49 15.49
C GLU A 243 21.56 0.10 14.17
N GLU A 244 21.88 -1.09 13.64
CA GLU A 244 21.22 -1.62 12.44
C GLU A 244 19.74 -1.91 12.69
N THR A 245 19.38 -2.34 13.90
CA THR A 245 17.99 -2.56 14.32
C THR A 245 17.23 -1.25 14.43
N ALA A 246 17.82 -0.20 14.99
CA ALA A 246 17.22 1.14 15.06
C ALA A 246 16.99 1.73 13.67
N ALA A 247 17.99 1.63 12.78
CA ALA A 247 17.87 2.08 11.39
C ALA A 247 16.79 1.30 10.62
N PHE A 248 16.68 -0.01 10.85
CA PHE A 248 15.61 -0.84 10.30
C PHE A 248 14.22 -0.40 10.75
N ILE A 249 14.03 -0.17 12.05
CA ILE A 249 12.76 0.32 12.62
C ILE A 249 12.39 1.65 12.00
N GLN A 250 13.33 2.61 11.96
CA GLN A 250 13.10 3.93 11.40
C GLN A 250 12.68 3.86 9.93
N ALA A 251 13.42 3.11 9.10
CA ALA A 251 13.11 2.97 7.68
C ALA A 251 11.71 2.39 7.45
N TRP A 252 11.31 1.41 8.27
CA TRP A 252 9.98 0.83 8.18
C TRP A 252 8.88 1.77 8.69
N GLU A 253 9.12 2.53 9.76
CA GLU A 253 8.16 3.51 10.28
C GLU A 253 7.91 4.65 9.29
N SER A 254 8.94 5.10 8.57
CA SER A 254 8.79 6.04 7.45
C SER A 254 7.94 5.43 6.33
N TYR A 255 8.15 4.14 6.01
CA TYR A 255 7.34 3.44 5.02
C TYR A 255 5.87 3.29 5.45
N ASP A 256 5.60 2.91 6.69
CA ASP A 256 4.22 2.81 7.22
C ASP A 256 3.54 4.17 7.22
N THR A 257 4.24 5.22 7.64
CA THR A 257 3.73 6.60 7.59
C THR A 257 3.43 7.04 6.16
N PHE A 258 4.29 6.67 5.20
CA PHE A 258 4.02 6.87 3.77
C PHE A 258 2.76 6.13 3.31
N LEU A 259 2.58 4.86 3.68
CA LEU A 259 1.37 4.09 3.34
C LEU A 259 0.11 4.77 3.86
N VAL A 260 0.11 5.21 5.13
CA VAL A 260 -1.01 5.94 5.72
C VAL A 260 -1.26 7.25 4.95
N ALA A 261 -0.21 8.00 4.61
CA ALA A 261 -0.33 9.25 3.88
C ALA A 261 -0.95 9.07 2.48
N ILE A 262 -0.54 8.06 1.71
CA ILE A 262 -1.11 7.84 0.37
C ILE A 262 -2.56 7.39 0.43
N LEU A 263 -2.97 6.64 1.47
CA LEU A 263 -4.37 6.22 1.65
C LEU A 263 -5.31 7.41 1.90
N GLN A 264 -4.78 8.54 2.37
CA GLN A 264 -5.59 9.75 2.52
C GLN A 264 -6.18 10.24 1.18
N SER A 265 -5.53 9.94 0.06
CA SER A 265 -6.04 10.26 -1.29
C SER A 265 -7.30 9.48 -1.67
N LEU A 266 -7.62 8.39 -0.96
CA LEU A 266 -8.79 7.53 -1.22
C LEU A 266 -9.95 7.75 -0.25
N ILE A 267 -9.82 8.64 0.75
CA ILE A 267 -10.81 8.84 1.83
C ILE A 267 -12.21 9.18 1.30
N ASN A 268 -12.29 9.92 0.18
CA ASN A 268 -13.53 10.39 -0.41
C ASN A 268 -13.94 9.62 -1.66
N GLU A 269 -13.17 8.59 -2.04
CA GLU A 269 -13.43 7.80 -3.23
C GLU A 269 -14.42 6.66 -2.91
N PRO A 270 -15.29 6.28 -3.88
CA PRO A 270 -16.31 5.25 -3.68
C PRO A 270 -15.70 3.84 -3.77
N LEU A 271 -14.94 3.44 -2.75
CA LEU A 271 -14.29 2.12 -2.67
C LEU A 271 -15.31 0.98 -2.50
N SER A 272 -15.24 -0.02 -3.37
CA SER A 272 -15.97 -1.29 -3.27
C SER A 272 -15.50 -2.14 -2.07
N ALA A 273 -16.29 -3.15 -1.70
CA ALA A 273 -15.94 -4.06 -0.60
C ALA A 273 -14.65 -4.87 -0.88
N GLU A 274 -14.42 -5.24 -2.14
CA GLU A 274 -13.21 -5.96 -2.55
C GLU A 274 -11.97 -5.07 -2.48
N GLU A 275 -12.07 -3.83 -2.93
CA GLU A 275 -10.97 -2.85 -2.83
C GLU A 275 -10.61 -2.55 -1.38
N ARG A 276 -11.62 -2.36 -0.51
CA ARG A 276 -11.41 -2.19 0.93
C ARG A 276 -10.73 -3.40 1.57
N SER A 277 -11.08 -4.61 1.13
CA SER A 277 -10.45 -5.84 1.60
C SER A 277 -9.00 -5.97 1.10
N THR A 278 -8.74 -5.54 -0.13
CA THR A 278 -7.40 -5.49 -0.73
C THR A 278 -6.50 -4.51 0.02
N ILE A 279 -6.98 -3.28 0.27
CA ILE A 279 -6.27 -2.28 1.06
C ILE A 279 -5.99 -2.81 2.46
N PHE A 280 -7.03 -3.28 3.16
CA PHE A 280 -6.90 -3.81 4.51
C PHE A 280 -5.82 -4.90 4.56
N ALA A 281 -5.89 -5.89 3.67
CA ALA A 281 -4.94 -7.00 3.71
C ALA A 281 -3.53 -6.57 3.34
N ALA A 282 -3.36 -5.66 2.37
CA ALA A 282 -2.04 -5.16 1.99
C ALA A 282 -1.35 -4.44 3.16
N ILE A 283 -2.08 -3.58 3.89
CA ILE A 283 -1.52 -2.84 5.04
C ILE A 283 -1.24 -3.77 6.22
N ILE A 284 -2.23 -4.58 6.61
CA ILE A 284 -2.11 -5.46 7.79
C ILE A 284 -1.03 -6.53 7.57
N ASP A 285 -0.93 -7.11 6.37
CA ASP A 285 0.15 -8.06 6.05
C ASP A 285 1.53 -7.39 6.12
N ALA A 286 1.69 -6.16 5.60
CA ALA A 286 2.95 -5.43 5.67
C ALA A 286 3.41 -5.19 7.12
N ARG A 287 2.47 -4.83 8.01
CA ARG A 287 2.75 -4.62 9.44
C ARG A 287 3.04 -5.92 10.19
N HIS A 288 2.32 -7.01 9.90
CA HIS A 288 2.67 -8.33 10.47
C HIS A 288 4.06 -8.79 10.05
N ARG A 289 4.41 -8.63 8.77
CA ARG A 289 5.75 -9.00 8.28
C ARG A 289 6.85 -8.19 8.96
N PHE A 290 6.62 -6.92 9.30
CA PHE A 290 7.56 -6.12 10.08
C PHE A 290 7.76 -6.67 11.48
N VAL A 291 6.68 -6.97 12.20
CA VAL A 291 6.76 -7.58 13.54
C VAL A 291 7.51 -8.92 13.49
N ASP A 292 7.24 -9.76 12.50
CA ASP A 292 7.98 -11.00 12.27
C ASP A 292 9.48 -10.73 11.98
N GLY A 293 9.76 -9.70 11.19
CA GLY A 293 11.13 -9.26 10.87
C GLY A 293 11.91 -8.74 12.08
N LEU A 294 11.25 -8.16 13.08
CA LEU A 294 11.91 -7.74 14.33
C LEU A 294 12.31 -8.91 15.23
N THR A 295 11.62 -10.05 15.12
CA THR A 295 11.76 -11.17 16.05
C THR A 295 12.59 -12.33 15.50
N ARG A 296 12.76 -12.41 14.17
CA ARG A 296 13.55 -13.46 13.51
C ARG A 296 14.92 -12.92 13.07
N PRO A 297 16.00 -13.74 13.09
CA PRO A 297 17.26 -13.38 12.47
C PRO A 297 17.02 -13.03 11.00
N GLN A 298 17.25 -11.78 10.64
CA GLN A 298 17.02 -11.29 9.29
C GLN A 298 18.11 -11.82 8.35
N ARG A 299 17.72 -12.21 7.12
CA ARG A 299 18.68 -12.23 6.01
C ARG A 299 19.15 -10.79 5.81
N ARG A 300 20.45 -10.59 5.65
CA ARG A 300 21.20 -9.31 5.57
C ARG A 300 20.35 -8.05 5.21
N SER A 301 20.61 -6.98 5.97
CA SER A 301 20.20 -5.58 5.78
C SER A 301 18.69 -5.29 5.76
N GLY A 302 18.20 -4.58 6.77
CA GLY A 302 16.81 -4.08 6.84
C GLY A 302 16.35 -3.22 5.64
N LYS A 303 17.30 -2.82 4.77
CA LYS A 303 17.06 -2.02 3.57
C LYS A 303 16.42 -2.82 2.43
N ASP A 304 16.83 -4.07 2.24
CA ASP A 304 16.18 -4.96 1.27
C ASP A 304 14.75 -5.32 1.71
N PHE A 305 14.52 -5.40 3.02
CA PHE A 305 13.20 -5.69 3.56
C PHE A 305 12.16 -4.61 3.20
N VAL A 306 12.47 -3.33 3.41
CA VAL A 306 11.52 -2.23 3.10
C VAL A 306 11.23 -2.18 1.59
N ARG A 307 12.25 -2.41 0.75
CA ARG A 307 12.09 -2.54 -0.70
C ARG A 307 11.11 -3.65 -1.06
N GLU A 308 11.34 -4.87 -0.56
CA GLU A 308 10.48 -6.03 -0.83
C GLU A 308 9.04 -5.81 -0.33
N GLN A 309 8.86 -5.19 0.83
CA GLN A 309 7.54 -4.83 1.35
C GLN A 309 6.84 -3.81 0.45
N PHE A 310 7.55 -2.75 0.04
CA PHE A 310 7.00 -1.74 -0.86
C PHE A 310 6.50 -2.39 -2.15
N ILE A 311 7.32 -3.23 -2.80
CA ILE A 311 6.94 -3.90 -4.04
C ILE A 311 5.74 -4.82 -3.85
N ALA A 312 5.75 -5.66 -2.81
CA ALA A 312 4.66 -6.60 -2.54
C ALA A 312 3.33 -5.87 -2.26
N THR A 313 3.37 -4.78 -1.48
CA THR A 313 2.21 -3.97 -1.14
C THR A 313 1.74 -3.15 -2.34
N TRP A 314 2.66 -2.50 -3.06
CA TRP A 314 2.34 -1.67 -4.22
C TRP A 314 1.67 -2.47 -5.34
N ASN A 315 2.14 -3.69 -5.63
CA ASN A 315 1.50 -4.55 -6.62
C ASN A 315 0.03 -4.86 -6.31
N ARG A 316 -0.36 -4.84 -5.02
CA ARG A 316 -1.76 -5.04 -4.59
C ARG A 316 -2.55 -3.73 -4.60
N LEU A 317 -1.92 -2.61 -4.25
CA LEU A 317 -2.57 -1.31 -4.14
C LEU A 317 -2.71 -0.58 -5.48
N SER A 318 -1.75 -0.71 -6.39
CA SER A 318 -1.70 0.03 -7.67
C SER A 318 -3.00 -0.05 -8.47
N PRO A 319 -3.64 -1.23 -8.66
CA PRO A 319 -4.93 -1.31 -9.37
C PRO A 319 -6.04 -0.50 -8.70
N VAL A 320 -6.11 -0.53 -7.37
CA VAL A 320 -7.12 0.22 -6.59
C VAL A 320 -6.90 1.72 -6.75
N PHE A 321 -5.66 2.18 -6.61
CA PHE A 321 -5.38 3.61 -6.78
C PHE A 321 -5.68 4.10 -8.19
N ARG A 322 -5.34 3.33 -9.23
CA ARG A 322 -5.63 3.70 -10.63
C ARG A 322 -7.12 3.76 -10.95
N ALA A 323 -7.91 2.86 -10.35
CA ALA A 323 -9.36 2.85 -10.53
C ALA A 323 -10.05 4.14 -10.06
N HIS A 324 -9.48 4.82 -9.05
CA HIS A 324 -10.07 6.03 -8.44
C HIS A 324 -9.29 7.32 -8.75
N LEU A 325 -8.01 7.23 -9.06
CA LEU A 325 -7.14 8.37 -9.31
C LEU A 325 -6.72 8.37 -10.79
N GLY A 326 -7.15 9.41 -11.51
CA GLY A 326 -6.78 9.61 -12.92
C GLY A 326 -7.97 9.89 -13.84
N ALA A 327 -9.20 9.55 -13.44
CA ALA A 327 -10.37 9.76 -14.30
C ALA A 327 -10.95 11.19 -14.27
N ASP A 328 -10.62 11.98 -13.25
CA ASP A 328 -11.16 13.33 -13.06
C ASP A 328 -10.21 14.40 -13.66
N PRO A 329 -10.63 15.11 -14.73
CA PRO A 329 -9.81 16.12 -15.39
C PRO A 329 -9.51 17.35 -14.53
N SER A 330 -10.21 17.54 -13.41
CA SER A 330 -9.96 18.65 -12.47
C SER A 330 -8.84 18.37 -11.46
N LYS A 331 -8.41 17.10 -11.34
CA LYS A 331 -7.35 16.68 -10.41
C LYS A 331 -5.95 16.84 -11.02
N ALA A 332 -4.92 16.61 -10.21
CA ALA A 332 -3.51 16.70 -10.59
C ALA A 332 -3.04 15.50 -11.44
N LEU A 333 -3.65 15.30 -12.62
CA LEU A 333 -3.44 14.12 -13.48
C LEU A 333 -1.97 13.81 -13.78
N LEU A 334 -1.16 14.83 -14.11
CA LEU A 334 0.25 14.63 -14.40
C LEU A 334 1.04 14.18 -13.17
N ALA A 335 0.67 14.66 -11.98
CA ALA A 335 1.33 14.24 -10.75
C ALA A 335 0.93 12.81 -10.34
N TYR A 336 -0.32 12.41 -10.57
CA TYR A 336 -0.73 11.01 -10.41
C TYR A 336 -0.01 10.10 -11.41
N LEU A 337 0.09 10.52 -12.68
CA LEU A 337 0.86 9.78 -13.68
C LEU A 337 2.33 9.65 -13.26
N ALA A 338 2.94 10.70 -12.72
CA ALA A 338 4.30 10.67 -12.19
C ALA A 338 4.44 9.70 -11.01
N PHE A 339 3.53 9.77 -10.03
CA PHE A 339 3.50 8.88 -8.86
C PHE A 339 3.42 7.41 -9.29
N PHE A 340 2.47 7.09 -10.16
CA PHE A 340 2.28 5.75 -10.67
C PHE A 340 3.48 5.25 -11.49
N SER A 341 4.01 6.10 -12.36
CA SER A 341 5.17 5.76 -13.19
C SER A 341 6.43 5.55 -12.35
N ALA A 342 6.64 6.35 -11.31
CA ALA A 342 7.79 6.21 -10.42
C ALA A 342 7.70 4.93 -9.58
N SER A 343 6.51 4.62 -9.06
CA SER A 343 6.26 3.43 -8.26
C SER A 343 6.36 2.15 -9.10
N ASP A 344 5.84 2.17 -10.34
CA ASP A 344 5.97 1.06 -11.29
C ASP A 344 7.40 0.90 -11.81
N ALA A 345 8.14 1.99 -12.00
CA ALA A 345 9.55 1.94 -12.37
C ALA A 345 10.38 1.25 -11.28
N LEU A 346 10.11 1.53 -10.01
CA LEU A 346 10.76 0.85 -8.89
C LEU A 346 10.46 -0.67 -8.91
N ALA A 347 9.22 -1.07 -9.19
CA ALA A 347 8.86 -2.47 -9.35
C ALA A 347 9.46 -3.15 -10.60
N ALA A 348 9.72 -2.39 -11.66
CA ALA A 348 10.38 -2.89 -12.86
C ALA A 348 11.89 -3.08 -12.64
N LEU A 349 12.55 -2.12 -12.00
CA LEU A 349 13.98 -2.17 -11.68
C LEU A 349 14.33 -3.33 -10.73
N ASP A 350 13.41 -3.64 -9.80
CA ASP A 350 13.54 -4.77 -8.88
C ASP A 350 13.76 -6.12 -9.60
N LYS A 351 13.11 -6.31 -10.75
CA LYS A 351 13.18 -7.56 -11.53
C LYS A 351 14.54 -7.80 -12.17
N ILE A 352 15.34 -6.76 -12.35
CA ILE A 352 16.70 -6.83 -12.92
C ILE A 352 17.73 -7.20 -11.85
N GLY A 353 17.30 -7.20 -10.59
CA GLY A 353 17.99 -7.82 -9.46
C GLY A 353 18.65 -6.83 -8.51
N PRO A 354 19.11 -7.30 -7.33
CA PRO A 354 19.76 -6.49 -6.29
C PRO A 354 21.07 -5.80 -6.73
N THR A 355 21.60 -6.14 -7.91
CA THR A 355 22.85 -5.64 -8.49
C THR A 355 22.89 -4.14 -8.78
N LEU A 356 21.73 -3.46 -8.78
CA LEU A 356 21.65 -2.00 -8.95
C LEU A 356 21.84 -1.23 -7.63
N GLY A 357 21.82 -1.91 -6.47
CA GLY A 357 21.98 -1.26 -5.16
C GLY A 357 20.87 -0.27 -4.82
N ILE A 358 19.66 -0.45 -5.37
CA ILE A 358 18.52 0.45 -5.10
C ILE A 358 18.06 0.26 -3.65
N GLU A 359 18.01 1.36 -2.90
CA GLU A 359 17.53 1.39 -1.52
C GLU A 359 16.37 2.37 -1.42
N ILE A 360 15.25 1.95 -0.81
CA ILE A 360 14.17 2.91 -0.58
C ILE A 360 14.48 3.76 0.65
N SER A 361 14.69 5.06 0.43
CA SER A 361 14.97 6.07 1.46
C SER A 361 13.71 6.80 1.91
N GLU A 362 13.76 7.44 3.08
CA GLU A 362 12.69 8.34 3.56
C GLU A 362 12.45 9.47 2.55
N ASP A 363 13.50 10.06 1.98
CA ASP A 363 13.40 11.10 0.96
C ASP A 363 12.65 10.63 -0.29
N GLY A 364 12.87 9.38 -0.71
CA GLY A 364 12.13 8.75 -1.81
C GLY A 364 10.63 8.65 -1.50
N PHE A 365 10.28 8.21 -0.30
CA PHE A 365 8.89 8.16 0.15
C PHE A 365 8.25 9.56 0.27
N ILE A 366 8.99 10.55 0.78
CA ILE A 366 8.52 11.94 0.86
C ILE A 366 8.17 12.46 -0.54
N ARG A 367 9.04 12.23 -1.53
CA ARG A 367 8.80 12.67 -2.92
C ARG A 367 7.58 11.98 -3.53
N LEU A 368 7.44 10.68 -3.34
CA LEU A 368 6.25 9.94 -3.76
C LEU A 368 4.98 10.48 -3.08
N ALA A 369 5.03 10.72 -1.77
CA ALA A 369 3.91 11.27 -1.01
C ALA A 369 3.49 12.64 -1.55
N ARG A 370 4.43 13.53 -1.87
CA ARG A 370 4.11 14.86 -2.45
C ARG A 370 3.39 14.74 -3.80
N LEU A 371 3.79 13.80 -4.65
CA LEU A 371 3.16 13.58 -5.95
C LEU A 371 1.70 13.13 -5.85
N ILE A 372 1.35 12.31 -4.86
CA ILE A 372 -0.03 11.83 -4.71
C ILE A 372 -0.89 12.71 -3.81
N THR A 373 -0.34 13.22 -2.71
CA THR A 373 -1.09 14.04 -1.75
C THR A 373 -1.29 15.47 -2.22
N GLN A 374 -0.46 15.95 -3.16
CA GLN A 374 -0.42 17.35 -3.61
C GLN A 374 -0.18 18.35 -2.47
N LYS A 375 0.48 17.91 -1.39
CA LYS A 375 0.80 18.70 -0.21
C LYS A 375 2.30 18.69 0.03
N GLU A 376 2.79 19.73 0.69
CA GLU A 376 4.14 19.69 1.24
C GLU A 376 4.20 18.64 2.34
N VAL A 377 5.13 17.71 2.19
CA VAL A 377 5.44 16.67 3.18
C VAL A 377 6.89 16.89 3.58
N ALA A 378 7.12 17.47 4.76
CA ALA A 378 8.46 17.80 5.22
C ALA A 378 9.20 16.59 5.82
N SER A 379 8.46 15.68 6.46
CA SER A 379 8.98 14.47 7.09
C SER A 379 7.91 13.40 7.20
N LEU A 380 8.33 12.13 7.37
CA LEU A 380 7.43 11.00 7.59
C LEU A 380 7.56 10.50 9.03
N GLN A 381 7.29 11.40 9.97
CA GLN A 381 7.36 11.09 11.40
C GLN A 381 6.17 10.23 11.85
N PRO A 382 6.41 9.12 12.56
CA PRO A 382 5.35 8.27 13.05
C PRO A 382 4.51 8.99 14.11
N THR A 383 3.21 8.75 14.10
CA THR A 383 2.25 9.24 15.11
C THR A 383 1.50 8.06 15.69
N ASP A 384 1.23 8.06 17.00
CA ASP A 384 0.41 7.03 17.66
C ASP A 384 -1.08 7.39 17.71
N ALA A 385 -1.44 8.58 17.22
CA ALA A 385 -2.83 9.04 17.18
C ALA A 385 -3.69 8.17 16.26
N VAL A 386 -4.94 7.94 16.66
CA VAL A 386 -5.96 7.31 15.80
C VAL A 386 -6.23 8.21 14.60
N ASP A 387 -6.18 7.65 13.39
CA ASP A 387 -6.49 8.34 12.14
C ASP A 387 -7.90 7.93 11.65
N PRO A 388 -8.91 8.82 11.74
CA PRO A 388 -10.27 8.52 11.29
C PRO A 388 -10.36 8.25 9.77
N GLY A 389 -9.50 8.88 8.97
CA GLY A 389 -9.43 8.67 7.53
C GLY A 389 -8.94 7.26 7.19
N LEU A 390 -7.89 6.81 7.86
CA LEU A 390 -7.38 5.45 7.76
C LEU A 390 -8.44 4.42 8.19
N ARG A 391 -9.13 4.64 9.31
CA ARG A 391 -10.25 3.79 9.75
C ARG A 391 -11.38 3.76 8.72
N LYS A 392 -11.74 4.89 8.13
CA LYS A 392 -12.77 4.99 7.08
C LYS A 392 -12.37 4.21 5.83
N VAL A 393 -11.14 4.37 5.33
CA VAL A 393 -10.65 3.65 4.14
C VAL A 393 -10.60 2.14 4.40
N MET A 394 -10.10 1.73 5.57
CA MET A 394 -10.06 0.32 5.95
C MET A 394 -11.41 -0.24 6.41
N GLY A 395 -12.47 0.56 6.49
CA GLY A 395 -13.84 0.12 6.79
C GLY A 395 -14.12 -0.26 8.25
N PHE A 396 -13.43 0.37 9.19
CA PHE A 396 -13.71 0.29 10.64
C PHE A 396 -14.76 1.33 11.11
N GLY A 397 -15.05 2.33 10.26
CA GLY A 397 -15.93 3.44 10.61
C GLY A 397 -15.31 4.35 11.67
N GLU A 398 -16.15 5.01 12.46
CA GLU A 398 -15.70 5.96 13.48
C GLU A 398 -14.78 5.29 14.53
N PRO A 399 -13.83 6.05 15.10
CA PRO A 399 -13.04 5.63 16.27
C PRO A 399 -13.91 5.08 17.39
N ILE A 400 -13.38 4.10 18.12
CA ILE A 400 -14.00 3.64 19.36
C ILE A 400 -13.87 4.77 20.39
N GLU A 401 -14.98 5.10 21.06
CA GLU A 401 -15.00 6.07 22.14
C GLU A 401 -14.19 5.57 23.34
N ILE A 402 -13.29 6.39 23.85
CA ILE A 402 -12.49 6.09 25.04
C ILE A 402 -13.30 6.55 26.26
N VAL A 403 -13.92 5.59 26.95
CA VAL A 403 -14.73 5.84 28.16
C VAL A 403 -13.94 5.50 29.43
N GLY A 404 -13.02 4.54 29.34
CA GLY A 404 -12.13 4.14 30.43
C GLY A 404 -10.79 4.87 30.42
N PRO A 405 -9.84 4.41 31.24
CA PRO A 405 -8.57 5.09 31.40
C PRO A 405 -7.61 4.85 30.23
N ALA A 406 -6.81 5.87 29.92
CA ALA A 406 -5.79 5.86 28.88
C ALA A 406 -4.49 6.51 29.40
N TYR A 407 -3.84 5.85 30.35
CA TYR A 407 -2.66 6.38 31.02
C TYR A 407 -1.38 6.19 30.22
N ASP A 408 -0.42 7.11 30.39
CA ASP A 408 0.92 7.04 29.80
C ASP A 408 1.95 6.44 30.76
N VAL A 409 1.58 5.35 31.42
CA VAL A 409 2.41 4.64 32.40
C VAL A 409 2.41 3.14 32.12
N GLU A 410 3.51 2.46 32.43
CA GLU A 410 3.63 1.01 32.29
C GLU A 410 3.08 0.26 33.52
N ALA A 411 3.03 0.90 34.69
CA ALA A 411 2.50 0.29 35.91
C ALA A 411 1.95 1.33 36.89
N LEU A 412 0.89 0.96 37.61
CA LEU A 412 0.28 1.73 38.68
C LEU A 412 0.81 1.28 40.03
N GLN A 413 1.26 2.24 40.84
CA GLN A 413 1.61 1.96 42.22
C GLN A 413 0.35 1.70 43.03
N VAL A 414 0.36 0.63 43.82
CA VAL A 414 -0.73 0.33 44.75
C VAL A 414 -0.39 0.96 46.10
N PRO A 415 -1.25 1.82 46.66
CA PRO A 415 -1.07 2.30 48.04
C PRO A 415 -1.03 1.10 48.99
N SER A 416 0.08 0.94 49.70
CA SER A 416 0.23 -0.05 50.76
C SER A 416 -0.58 0.39 51.99
N THR A 417 -1.46 -0.48 52.49
CA THR A 417 -2.21 -0.27 53.74
C THR A 417 -1.42 -0.62 55.00
N GLU A 418 -0.11 -0.90 54.90
CA GLU A 418 0.72 -1.22 56.05
C GLU A 418 1.66 -0.07 56.41
N GLY A 419 1.44 0.53 57.58
CA GLY A 419 2.34 1.48 58.21
C GLY A 419 1.62 2.56 59.03
N GLU A 420 1.06 2.18 60.19
CA GLU A 420 0.99 3.13 61.31
C GLU A 420 2.43 3.56 61.61
N ASP A 421 2.73 4.80 61.28
CA ASP A 421 4.05 5.40 61.33
C ASP A 421 4.42 5.70 62.79
N THR A 422 4.89 4.68 63.53
CA THR A 422 5.67 4.89 64.76
C THR A 422 7.13 5.16 64.37
N GLY A 423 7.36 6.26 63.66
CA GLY A 423 8.67 6.69 63.16
C GLY A 423 9.03 8.08 63.67
N SER A 424 10.13 8.17 64.40
CA SER A 424 10.58 9.33 65.19
C SER A 424 10.57 10.69 64.48
N THR A 425 10.33 11.75 65.27
CA THR A 425 10.36 13.19 64.97
C THR A 425 11.67 13.74 64.38
N VAL A 426 12.61 12.88 64.00
CA VAL A 426 13.99 13.19 63.62
C VAL A 426 14.28 12.95 62.13
N SER A 427 13.28 12.75 61.25
CA SER A 427 13.51 12.83 59.78
C SER A 427 12.91 14.08 59.12
N ARG A 428 11.97 14.77 59.78
CA ARG A 428 11.24 15.93 59.22
C ARG A 428 12.08 17.18 58.91
N TRP A 429 13.35 17.20 59.29
CA TRP A 429 14.25 18.34 59.10
C TRP A 429 15.18 18.18 57.89
N PHE A 430 15.30 16.98 57.30
CA PHE A 430 16.13 16.79 56.09
C PHE A 430 15.36 16.93 54.78
N ASP A 431 14.02 16.92 54.81
CA ASP A 431 13.18 17.07 53.61
C ASP A 431 13.03 18.53 53.12
N TRP A 432 13.50 19.53 53.89
CA TRP A 432 13.39 20.94 53.49
C TRP A 432 14.51 21.44 52.56
N LEU A 433 15.54 20.62 52.31
CA LEU A 433 16.78 21.04 51.65
C LEU A 433 17.02 20.43 50.26
N TRP A 434 16.09 19.63 49.73
CA TRP A 434 16.24 19.02 48.42
C TRP A 434 15.12 19.47 47.49
N VAL A 435 15.55 20.14 46.42
CA VAL A 435 14.72 20.58 45.29
C VAL A 435 13.84 19.41 44.85
N ALA A 436 12.52 19.61 44.93
CA ALA A 436 11.54 18.69 44.38
C ALA A 436 11.87 18.46 42.90
N VAL A 437 12.35 17.25 42.58
CA VAL A 437 12.27 16.75 41.22
C VAL A 437 10.78 16.57 40.95
N CYS A 438 10.18 17.54 40.27
CA CYS A 438 8.81 17.44 39.77
C CYS A 438 8.77 16.35 38.70
N HIS A 439 8.62 15.09 39.11
CA HIS A 439 7.97 14.11 38.26
C HIS A 439 6.49 14.43 38.29
N ALA A 440 5.96 14.93 37.18
CA ALA A 440 4.53 14.89 36.93
C ALA A 440 4.14 13.41 36.73
N ALA A 441 3.99 12.68 37.84
CA ALA A 441 3.15 11.50 37.84
C ALA A 441 1.72 12.03 37.79
N ASP A 442 0.94 11.64 36.79
CA ASP A 442 -0.50 11.81 36.86
C ASP A 442 -0.95 11.14 38.18
N ASP A 443 -1.43 11.92 39.15
CA ASP A 443 -1.90 11.41 40.44
C ASP A 443 -3.21 10.63 40.23
N ILE A 444 -3.07 9.35 39.85
CA ILE A 444 -4.20 8.44 39.63
C ILE A 444 -4.85 8.15 40.98
N SER A 445 -6.16 8.36 41.08
CA SER A 445 -6.85 8.31 42.37
C SER A 445 -6.90 6.88 42.94
N PRO A 446 -6.90 6.71 44.28
CA PRO A 446 -7.09 5.40 44.92
C PRO A 446 -8.38 4.70 44.47
N ALA A 447 -9.43 5.46 44.13
CA ALA A 447 -10.68 4.91 43.62
C ALA A 447 -10.54 4.32 42.20
N GLU A 448 -9.74 4.92 41.33
CA GLU A 448 -9.39 4.34 40.03
C GLU A 448 -8.58 3.06 40.18
N ILE A 449 -7.59 3.06 41.06
CA ILE A 449 -6.79 1.86 41.36
C ILE A 449 -7.70 0.74 41.88
N ALA A 450 -8.65 1.05 42.77
CA ALA A 450 -9.62 0.09 43.27
C ALA A 450 -10.53 -0.47 42.15
N ARG A 451 -10.98 0.37 41.21
CA ARG A 451 -11.74 -0.08 40.03
C ARG A 451 -10.94 -1.02 39.14
N ILE A 452 -9.66 -0.73 38.90
CA ILE A 452 -8.79 -1.60 38.07
C ILE A 452 -8.54 -2.94 38.78
N ARG A 453 -8.36 -2.94 40.10
CA ARG A 453 -8.15 -4.19 40.87
C ARG A 453 -9.30 -5.18 40.77
N GLN A 454 -10.53 -4.73 40.55
CA GLN A 454 -11.69 -5.62 40.36
C GLN A 454 -11.53 -6.51 39.12
N TRP A 455 -10.71 -6.10 38.17
CA TRP A 455 -10.43 -6.82 36.92
C TRP A 455 -9.17 -7.70 36.99
N ILE A 456 -8.66 -7.98 38.19
CA ILE A 456 -7.51 -8.86 38.42
C ILE A 456 -8.01 -10.19 38.98
N ALA A 457 -7.63 -11.29 38.33
CA ALA A 457 -7.85 -12.62 38.88
C ALA A 457 -6.99 -12.81 40.14
N VAL A 458 -7.62 -13.08 41.28
CA VAL A 458 -6.95 -13.36 42.55
C VAL A 458 -7.36 -14.73 43.10
N PRO A 459 -6.49 -15.41 43.85
CA PRO A 459 -6.85 -16.65 44.53
C PRO A 459 -8.14 -16.47 45.36
N GLY A 460 -9.12 -17.37 45.16
CA GLY A 460 -10.40 -17.33 45.86
C GLY A 460 -11.53 -16.53 45.19
N ASN A 461 -11.25 -15.76 44.12
CA ASN A 461 -12.27 -15.00 43.37
C ASN A 461 -12.33 -15.37 41.87
N VAL A 462 -11.74 -16.50 41.47
CA VAL A 462 -11.59 -16.90 40.07
C VAL A 462 -12.96 -17.03 39.38
N ASP A 463 -13.94 -17.67 40.00
CA ASP A 463 -15.26 -17.87 39.38
C ASP A 463 -15.98 -16.56 39.10
N ASN A 464 -15.98 -15.63 40.06
CA ASN A 464 -16.58 -14.31 39.90
C ASN A 464 -15.86 -13.49 38.81
N PHE A 465 -14.52 -13.49 38.83
CA PHE A 465 -13.71 -12.88 37.77
C PHE A 465 -14.12 -13.41 36.39
N VAL A 466 -14.21 -14.74 36.23
CA VAL A 466 -14.60 -15.37 34.97
C VAL A 466 -16.02 -14.97 34.56
N GLN A 467 -16.99 -14.97 35.47
CA GLN A 467 -18.37 -14.54 35.16
C GLN A 467 -18.41 -13.06 34.73
N GLN A 468 -17.67 -12.19 35.41
CA GLN A 468 -17.56 -10.78 35.04
C GLN A 468 -16.96 -10.60 33.64
N MET A 469 -15.96 -11.41 33.28
CA MET A 469 -15.37 -11.42 31.92
C MET A 469 -16.36 -11.89 30.86
N LEU A 470 -17.14 -12.92 31.14
CA LEU A 470 -18.16 -13.41 30.21
C LEU A 470 -19.24 -12.37 29.93
N VAL A 471 -19.70 -11.65 30.96
CA VAL A 471 -20.66 -10.54 30.79
C VAL A 471 -20.06 -9.43 29.93
N LEU A 472 -18.82 -9.02 30.22
CA LEU A 472 -18.12 -8.01 29.43
C LEU A 472 -18.00 -8.42 27.95
N LEU A 473 -17.55 -9.65 27.68
CA LEU A 473 -17.38 -10.17 26.34
C LEU A 473 -18.71 -10.30 25.60
N ALA A 474 -19.78 -10.71 26.27
CA ALA A 474 -21.12 -10.76 25.69
C ALA A 474 -21.60 -9.37 25.28
N ASP A 475 -21.51 -8.37 26.17
CA ASP A 475 -21.89 -6.98 25.87
C ASP A 475 -21.13 -6.42 24.67
N VAL A 476 -19.81 -6.65 24.64
CA VAL A 476 -18.93 -6.18 23.55
C VAL A 476 -19.29 -6.87 22.24
N THR A 477 -19.54 -8.18 22.27
CA THR A 477 -19.92 -8.95 21.08
C THR A 477 -21.25 -8.48 20.51
N GLU A 478 -22.25 -8.22 21.36
CA GLU A 478 -23.55 -7.70 20.90
C GLU A 478 -23.45 -6.28 20.33
N ALA A 479 -22.64 -5.42 20.95
CA ALA A 479 -22.38 -4.08 20.44
C ALA A 479 -21.70 -4.12 19.06
N ASP A 480 -20.73 -5.01 18.88
CA ASP A 480 -20.07 -5.22 17.60
C ASP A 480 -21.02 -5.83 16.55
N LEU A 481 -21.80 -6.86 16.87
CA LEU A 481 -22.80 -7.42 15.95
C LEU A 481 -23.86 -6.41 15.50
N LYS A 482 -24.18 -5.43 16.36
CA LYS A 482 -25.09 -4.32 16.01
C LYS A 482 -24.43 -3.32 15.06
N LYS A 483 -23.15 -3.00 15.27
CA LYS A 483 -22.38 -2.05 14.45
C LYS A 483 -21.94 -2.66 13.11
N ASN A 484 -21.49 -3.91 13.16
CA ASN A 484 -20.87 -4.68 12.09
C ASN A 484 -21.60 -6.04 11.94
N PRO A 485 -22.72 -6.09 11.21
CA PRO A 485 -23.56 -7.28 11.16
C PRO A 485 -22.89 -8.49 10.53
N VAL A 486 -23.02 -9.63 11.21
CA VAL A 486 -22.69 -10.96 10.70
C VAL A 486 -23.98 -11.69 10.31
N PRO A 487 -23.99 -12.53 9.26
CA PRO A 487 -25.18 -13.33 8.90
C PRO A 487 -25.70 -14.13 10.10
N GLU A 488 -27.03 -14.19 10.23
CA GLU A 488 -27.68 -14.70 11.44
C GLU A 488 -27.25 -16.13 11.81
N VAL A 489 -27.09 -16.98 10.80
CA VAL A 489 -26.63 -18.38 10.95
C VAL A 489 -25.29 -18.49 11.68
N TYR A 490 -24.43 -17.46 11.60
CA TYR A 490 -23.10 -17.48 12.22
C TYR A 490 -23.02 -16.69 13.53
N ARG A 491 -24.10 -16.08 14.02
CA ARG A 491 -24.01 -15.22 15.23
C ARG A 491 -23.65 -16.00 16.49
N ASN A 492 -24.21 -17.20 16.67
CA ASN A 492 -23.86 -18.04 17.82
C ASN A 492 -22.43 -18.55 17.73
N LEU A 493 -22.00 -18.94 16.53
CA LEU A 493 -20.60 -19.29 16.25
C LEU A 493 -19.66 -18.12 16.58
N TYR A 494 -20.01 -16.92 16.15
CA TYR A 494 -19.24 -15.70 16.40
C TYR A 494 -19.05 -15.42 17.89
N ARG A 495 -20.12 -15.52 18.69
CA ARG A 495 -20.06 -15.40 20.16
C ARG A 495 -19.07 -16.39 20.76
N SER A 496 -19.16 -17.67 20.40
CA SER A 496 -18.23 -18.68 20.88
C SER A 496 -16.79 -18.40 20.45
N ILE A 497 -16.56 -17.87 19.25
CA ILE A 497 -15.22 -17.50 18.78
C ILE A 497 -14.66 -16.35 19.60
N ILE A 498 -15.41 -15.28 19.87
CA ILE A 498 -14.90 -14.15 20.66
C ILE A 498 -14.46 -14.61 22.05
N THR A 499 -15.29 -15.40 22.74
CA THR A 499 -14.94 -15.97 24.05
C THR A 499 -13.72 -16.89 23.96
N ALA A 500 -13.66 -17.78 22.97
CA ALA A 500 -12.53 -18.67 22.78
C ALA A 500 -11.22 -17.92 22.46
N THR A 501 -11.28 -16.84 21.69
CA THR A 501 -10.15 -15.97 21.38
C THR A 501 -9.63 -15.29 22.64
N ALA A 502 -10.49 -14.64 23.44
CA ALA A 502 -10.07 -14.02 24.69
C ALA A 502 -9.44 -15.02 25.68
N TRP A 503 -9.95 -16.25 25.72
CA TRP A 503 -9.34 -17.32 26.52
C TRP A 503 -7.99 -17.73 25.92
N GLN A 504 -7.92 -17.92 24.61
CA GLN A 504 -6.70 -18.32 23.95
C GLN A 504 -5.56 -17.31 24.12
N GLU A 505 -5.86 -16.02 24.00
CA GLU A 505 -4.90 -14.92 24.02
C GLU A 505 -4.39 -14.60 25.43
N SER A 506 -5.26 -14.56 26.44
CA SER A 506 -4.89 -14.03 27.75
C SER A 506 -5.39 -14.82 28.94
N CYS A 507 -6.24 -15.83 28.73
CA CYS A 507 -7.10 -16.38 29.77
C CYS A 507 -7.97 -15.29 30.43
N PHE A 508 -8.52 -14.40 29.61
CA PHE A 508 -9.32 -13.24 30.01
C PHE A 508 -8.57 -12.14 30.79
N ARG A 509 -7.25 -12.23 30.95
CA ARG A 509 -6.49 -11.25 31.74
C ARG A 509 -6.19 -9.99 30.94
N GLN A 510 -6.65 -8.84 31.44
CA GLN A 510 -6.13 -7.53 31.02
C GLN A 510 -4.98 -7.07 31.91
N TYR A 511 -5.07 -7.32 33.23
CA TYR A 511 -4.14 -6.78 34.22
C TYR A 511 -3.51 -7.88 35.06
N LEU A 512 -2.33 -7.57 35.59
CA LEU A 512 -1.55 -8.42 36.48
C LEU A 512 -1.09 -7.62 37.70
N MET A 513 -0.90 -8.31 38.81
CA MET A 513 -0.32 -7.72 40.01
C MET A 513 1.13 -8.21 40.14
N GLU A 514 2.08 -7.31 39.97
CA GLU A 514 3.52 -7.60 39.97
C GLU A 514 4.24 -6.70 40.98
N LYS A 515 4.90 -7.30 41.98
CA LYS A 515 5.71 -6.59 42.98
C LYS A 515 4.99 -5.38 43.62
N GLY A 516 3.72 -5.55 43.96
CA GLY A 516 2.91 -4.48 44.57
C GLY A 516 2.49 -3.38 43.60
N LYS A 517 2.55 -3.63 42.29
CA LYS A 517 2.07 -2.73 41.24
C LYS A 517 1.06 -3.43 40.36
N ILE A 518 0.12 -2.67 39.80
CA ILE A 518 -0.78 -3.17 38.75
C ILE A 518 -0.15 -2.84 37.42
N THR A 519 0.04 -3.85 36.57
CA THR A 519 0.45 -3.68 35.17
C THR A 519 -0.64 -4.27 34.26
N TYR A 520 -0.55 -4.00 32.96
CA TYR A 520 -1.36 -4.67 31.96
C TYR A 520 -0.62 -5.87 31.36
N LEU A 521 -1.37 -6.87 30.91
CA LEU A 521 -0.83 -8.06 30.28
C LEU A 521 -0.16 -7.66 28.97
N ARG A 522 1.11 -8.04 28.83
CA ARG A 522 1.91 -7.83 27.64
C ARG A 522 2.43 -9.18 27.14
N SER A 523 2.41 -9.39 25.83
CA SER A 523 2.96 -10.60 25.22
C SER A 523 4.46 -10.72 25.51
N TYR A 524 5.00 -11.94 25.48
CA TYR A 524 6.42 -12.21 25.74
C TYR A 524 7.39 -11.38 24.87
N ASN A 525 7.00 -11.09 23.63
CA ASN A 525 7.79 -10.28 22.69
C ASN A 525 7.51 -8.77 22.78
N ASN A 526 6.74 -8.32 23.79
CA ASN A 526 6.40 -6.91 24.03
C ASN A 526 5.67 -6.20 22.88
N THR A 527 4.83 -6.91 22.12
CA THR A 527 4.13 -6.33 20.96
C THR A 527 2.63 -6.25 21.10
N SER A 528 2.03 -7.08 21.95
CA SER A 528 0.58 -7.22 22.07
C SER A 528 0.13 -7.02 23.51
N VAL A 529 -1.03 -6.41 23.71
CA VAL A 529 -1.49 -5.98 25.04
C VAL A 529 -2.93 -6.37 25.34
N GLY A 530 -3.20 -6.60 26.62
CA GLY A 530 -4.53 -6.75 27.19
C GLY A 530 -5.24 -8.08 26.91
N MET A 531 -6.53 -8.13 27.19
CA MET A 531 -7.36 -9.33 27.18
C MET A 531 -7.41 -10.01 25.80
N MET A 532 -7.48 -9.23 24.74
CA MET A 532 -7.51 -9.73 23.36
C MET A 532 -6.12 -9.77 22.72
N GLN A 533 -5.04 -9.44 23.45
CA GLN A 533 -3.67 -9.37 22.93
C GLN A 533 -3.58 -8.62 21.59
N VAL A 534 -4.10 -7.40 21.55
CA VAL A 534 -4.07 -6.57 20.34
C VAL A 534 -2.64 -6.06 20.12
N ASN A 535 -2.08 -6.31 18.93
CA ASN A 535 -0.73 -5.91 18.59
C ASN A 535 -0.61 -4.40 18.32
N GLU A 536 0.18 -3.71 19.13
CA GLU A 536 0.30 -2.24 19.13
C GLU A 536 0.91 -1.71 17.83
N LYS A 537 1.84 -2.45 17.22
CA LYS A 537 2.50 -2.06 15.96
C LYS A 537 1.63 -2.34 14.73
N VAL A 538 0.91 -3.47 14.72
CA VAL A 538 0.02 -3.83 13.61
C VAL A 538 -1.20 -2.91 13.56
N TRP A 539 -1.77 -2.58 14.73
CA TRP A 539 -3.02 -1.84 14.82
C TRP A 539 -2.87 -0.35 15.17
N LYS A 540 -1.62 0.15 15.11
CA LYS A 540 -1.29 1.58 15.22
C LYS A 540 -2.13 2.44 14.28
N ASN A 541 -2.50 3.64 14.69
CA ASN A 541 -3.39 4.57 13.96
C ASN A 541 -4.83 4.08 13.73
N ILE A 542 -5.15 2.83 14.04
CA ILE A 542 -6.50 2.28 13.98
C ILE A 542 -7.14 2.34 15.37
N TYR A 543 -6.37 1.99 16.41
CA TYR A 543 -6.79 2.01 17.80
C TYR A 543 -5.84 2.86 18.65
N ASP A 544 -6.37 3.40 19.74
CA ASP A 544 -5.60 4.16 20.72
C ASP A 544 -4.79 3.20 21.60
N ILE A 545 -3.46 3.36 21.55
CA ILE A 545 -2.54 2.44 22.23
C ILE A 545 -2.68 2.52 23.75
N LYS A 546 -2.93 3.71 24.31
CA LYS A 546 -3.07 3.89 25.76
C LYS A 546 -4.35 3.25 26.27
N ALA A 547 -5.45 3.40 25.53
CA ALA A 547 -6.72 2.73 25.84
C ALA A 547 -6.63 1.20 25.66
N LEU A 548 -5.90 0.69 24.65
CA LEU A 548 -5.66 -0.76 24.51
C LEU A 548 -4.99 -1.37 25.74
N ARG A 549 -4.10 -0.61 26.39
CA ARG A 549 -3.37 -1.02 27.62
C ARG A 549 -4.24 -0.91 28.87
N TRP A 550 -4.95 0.21 29.03
CA TRP A 550 -5.56 0.58 30.30
C TRP A 550 -7.08 0.46 30.36
N ASP A 551 -7.78 0.33 29.24
CA ASP A 551 -9.24 0.12 29.20
C ASP A 551 -9.58 -1.30 28.69
N ILE A 552 -9.96 -2.19 29.63
CA ILE A 552 -10.33 -3.57 29.31
C ILE A 552 -11.50 -3.68 28.31
N ARG A 553 -12.46 -2.75 28.36
CA ARG A 553 -13.60 -2.75 27.44
C ARG A 553 -13.15 -2.30 26.05
N TYR A 554 -12.32 -1.26 25.98
CA TYR A 554 -11.73 -0.79 24.72
C TYR A 554 -10.90 -1.91 24.05
N ASN A 555 -10.06 -2.61 24.82
CA ASN A 555 -9.28 -3.74 24.31
C ASN A 555 -10.18 -4.88 23.77
N ALA A 556 -11.23 -5.23 24.51
CA ALA A 556 -12.23 -6.20 24.07
C ALA A 556 -12.93 -5.77 22.77
N GLN A 557 -13.35 -4.49 22.68
CA GLN A 557 -14.01 -3.94 21.50
C GLN A 557 -13.10 -3.93 20.29
N ALA A 558 -11.84 -3.52 20.44
CA ALA A 558 -10.85 -3.56 19.38
C ALA A 558 -10.65 -5.00 18.89
N GLY A 559 -10.45 -5.96 19.79
CA GLY A 559 -10.33 -7.38 19.45
C GLY A 559 -11.57 -7.91 18.72
N SER A 560 -12.77 -7.54 19.16
CA SER A 560 -14.03 -7.93 18.49
C SER A 560 -14.14 -7.31 17.09
N GLU A 561 -13.87 -6.02 16.92
CA GLU A 561 -13.88 -5.37 15.60
C GLU A 561 -12.89 -6.06 14.65
N ILE A 562 -11.68 -6.40 15.11
CA ILE A 562 -10.66 -7.11 14.32
C ILE A 562 -11.17 -8.48 13.87
N VAL A 563 -11.71 -9.29 14.80
CA VAL A 563 -12.31 -10.60 14.49
C VAL A 563 -13.44 -10.44 13.49
N ASN A 564 -14.29 -9.44 13.64
CA ASN A 564 -15.38 -9.14 12.69
C ASN A 564 -14.87 -8.88 11.27
N GLN A 565 -13.87 -7.99 11.13
CA GLN A 565 -13.28 -7.67 9.83
C GLN A 565 -12.66 -8.91 9.18
N TYR A 566 -11.95 -9.74 9.95
CA TYR A 566 -11.40 -10.97 9.41
C TYR A 566 -12.48 -11.97 9.00
N PHE A 567 -13.55 -12.08 9.80
CA PHE A 567 -14.61 -13.03 9.55
C PHE A 567 -15.36 -12.69 8.27
N THR A 568 -15.84 -11.45 8.16
CA THR A 568 -16.70 -11.00 7.07
C THR A 568 -15.95 -10.84 5.75
N ARG A 569 -14.70 -10.38 5.77
CA ARG A 569 -13.93 -10.08 4.54
C ARG A 569 -13.17 -11.25 3.97
N PHE A 570 -12.70 -12.18 4.81
CA PHE A 570 -11.73 -13.20 4.36
C PHE A 570 -12.22 -14.62 4.61
N VAL A 571 -12.79 -14.90 5.78
CA VAL A 571 -13.22 -16.25 6.12
C VAL A 571 -14.53 -16.60 5.41
N LEU A 572 -15.60 -15.80 5.59
CA LEU A 572 -16.91 -16.08 5.01
C LEU A 572 -16.91 -16.23 3.48
N PRO A 573 -16.19 -15.40 2.70
CA PRO A 573 -16.13 -15.58 1.25
C PRO A 573 -15.41 -16.85 0.79
N LYS A 574 -14.63 -17.47 1.68
CA LYS A 574 -13.75 -18.60 1.35
C LYS A 574 -14.24 -19.95 1.86
N VAL A 575 -14.94 -19.96 2.99
CA VAL A 575 -15.53 -21.17 3.54
C VAL A 575 -16.79 -21.53 2.74
N GLY A 576 -16.94 -22.81 2.41
CA GLY A 576 -18.15 -23.31 1.75
C GLY A 576 -19.33 -23.36 2.73
N LYS A 577 -20.56 -23.41 2.21
CA LYS A 577 -21.79 -23.56 3.03
C LYS A 577 -21.79 -24.80 3.94
N GLU A 578 -21.00 -25.81 3.60
CA GLU A 578 -20.86 -27.06 4.35
C GLU A 578 -19.66 -27.07 5.31
N SER A 579 -18.91 -25.97 5.42
CA SER A 579 -17.78 -25.91 6.34
C SER A 579 -18.25 -26.00 7.77
N ASP A 580 -17.69 -26.94 8.53
CA ASP A 580 -18.01 -27.07 9.95
C ASP A 580 -17.51 -25.85 10.75
N ASP A 581 -18.16 -25.61 11.88
CA ASP A 581 -17.86 -24.48 12.76
C ASP A 581 -16.41 -24.47 13.25
N ALA A 582 -15.80 -25.64 13.46
CA ALA A 582 -14.40 -25.75 13.90
C ALA A 582 -13.42 -25.29 12.81
N THR A 583 -13.74 -25.51 11.54
CA THR A 583 -13.01 -25.01 10.38
C THR A 583 -13.09 -23.50 10.31
N ILE A 584 -14.30 -22.95 10.46
CA ILE A 584 -14.53 -21.51 10.41
C ILE A 584 -13.78 -20.82 11.57
N ALA A 585 -13.95 -21.34 12.79
CA ALA A 585 -13.30 -20.82 13.98
C ALA A 585 -11.76 -20.88 13.88
N GLY A 586 -11.21 -22.02 13.46
CA GLY A 586 -9.76 -22.18 13.32
C GLY A 586 -9.17 -21.28 12.22
N ALA A 587 -9.86 -21.14 11.09
CA ALA A 587 -9.45 -20.22 10.03
C ALA A 587 -9.46 -18.77 10.52
N LEU A 588 -10.52 -18.36 11.22
CA LEU A 588 -10.63 -17.01 11.77
C LEU A 588 -9.55 -16.72 12.80
N TYR A 589 -9.27 -17.67 13.70
CA TYR A 589 -8.21 -17.51 14.68
C TYR A 589 -6.81 -17.48 14.07
N ALA A 590 -6.55 -18.24 13.00
CA ALA A 590 -5.28 -18.16 12.28
C ALA A 590 -5.04 -16.74 11.72
N LEU A 591 -6.09 -16.07 11.23
CA LEU A 591 -6.00 -14.67 10.79
C LEU A 591 -5.78 -13.71 11.96
N TYR A 592 -6.46 -13.94 13.07
CA TYR A 592 -6.27 -13.13 14.27
C TYR A 592 -4.82 -13.18 14.76
N ASN A 593 -4.21 -14.37 14.76
CA ASN A 593 -2.85 -14.60 15.24
C ASN A 593 -1.75 -14.16 14.24
N SER A 594 -2.00 -14.20 12.92
CA SER A 594 -0.94 -14.07 11.91
C SER A 594 -1.26 -13.19 10.70
N GLY A 595 -2.44 -12.57 10.67
CA GLY A 595 -2.87 -11.68 9.60
C GLY A 595 -3.49 -12.38 8.38
N PRO A 596 -4.05 -11.61 7.42
CA PRO A 596 -4.73 -12.12 6.22
C PRO A 596 -3.93 -13.11 5.38
N GLY A 597 -2.60 -12.93 5.29
CA GLY A 597 -1.71 -13.80 4.53
C GLY A 597 -1.69 -15.27 4.98
N ASP A 598 -2.00 -15.57 6.26
CA ASP A 598 -1.92 -16.94 6.79
C ASP A 598 -3.16 -17.80 6.44
N LEU A 599 -4.23 -17.23 5.88
CA LEU A 599 -5.48 -17.95 5.59
C LEU A 599 -5.24 -19.22 4.77
N ASN A 600 -4.44 -19.08 3.70
CA ASN A 600 -4.09 -20.20 2.81
C ASN A 600 -3.24 -21.24 3.53
N HIS A 601 -2.34 -20.82 4.42
CA HIS A 601 -1.49 -21.72 5.16
C HIS A 601 -2.29 -22.55 6.18
N TYR A 602 -3.27 -21.95 6.86
CA TYR A 602 -4.21 -22.70 7.71
C TYR A 602 -4.90 -23.82 6.94
N PHE A 603 -5.55 -23.51 5.80
CA PHE A 603 -6.25 -24.53 5.01
C PHE A 603 -5.31 -25.61 4.48
N LYS A 604 -4.07 -25.27 4.12
CA LYS A 604 -3.04 -26.25 3.74
C LYS A 604 -2.67 -27.17 4.90
N ARG A 605 -2.44 -26.63 6.11
CA ARG A 605 -2.14 -27.42 7.33
C ARG A 605 -3.31 -28.37 7.67
N LYS A 606 -4.53 -27.86 7.59
CA LYS A 606 -5.76 -28.64 7.84
C LYS A 606 -5.93 -29.77 6.83
N ALA A 607 -5.82 -29.49 5.53
CA ALA A 607 -5.92 -30.51 4.48
C ALA A 607 -4.85 -31.61 4.61
N ALA A 608 -3.66 -31.25 5.10
CA ALA A 608 -2.58 -32.20 5.37
C ALA A 608 -2.76 -32.99 6.70
N GLY A 609 -3.78 -32.69 7.51
CA GLY A 609 -3.99 -33.30 8.83
C GLY A 609 -2.88 -32.97 9.84
N LYS A 610 -2.17 -31.84 9.66
CA LYS A 610 -0.99 -31.45 10.45
C LYS A 610 -1.19 -30.06 11.09
N PRO A 611 -2.14 -29.90 12.03
CA PRO A 611 -2.31 -28.65 12.75
C PRO A 611 -1.08 -28.36 13.62
N ASN A 612 -0.70 -27.08 13.72
CA ASN A 612 0.37 -26.67 14.64
C ASN A 612 -0.14 -26.64 16.10
N LEU A 613 0.71 -26.26 17.06
CA LEU A 613 0.31 -26.21 18.47
C LEU A 613 -0.81 -25.18 18.71
N THR A 614 -0.68 -23.99 18.14
CA THR A 614 -1.65 -22.89 18.22
C THR A 614 -3.03 -23.32 17.71
N ASP A 615 -3.09 -23.97 16.54
CA ASP A 615 -4.32 -24.50 15.93
C ASP A 615 -5.01 -25.50 16.87
N ARG A 616 -4.24 -26.40 17.52
CA ARG A 616 -4.77 -27.41 18.44
C ARG A 616 -5.30 -26.82 19.74
N LEU A 617 -4.55 -25.90 20.35
CA LEU A 617 -4.95 -25.26 21.61
C LEU A 617 -6.21 -24.41 21.44
N PHE A 618 -6.29 -23.65 20.35
CA PHE A 618 -7.49 -22.88 20.06
C PHE A 618 -8.69 -23.78 19.80
N ALA A 619 -8.54 -24.83 18.97
CA ALA A 619 -9.64 -25.78 18.71
C ALA A 619 -10.19 -26.42 19.99
N GLN A 620 -9.32 -26.75 20.95
CA GLN A 620 -9.71 -27.28 22.25
C GLN A 620 -10.51 -26.27 23.08
N LYS A 621 -10.01 -25.03 23.20
CA LYS A 621 -10.70 -23.96 23.96
C LYS A 621 -12.04 -23.60 23.33
N PHE A 622 -12.08 -23.53 21.99
CA PHE A 622 -13.32 -23.29 21.26
C PHE A 622 -14.37 -24.38 21.54
N GLU A 623 -13.97 -25.65 21.53
CA GLU A 623 -14.88 -26.74 21.87
C GLU A 623 -15.35 -26.68 23.34
N TRP A 624 -14.46 -26.32 24.28
CA TRP A 624 -14.87 -26.12 25.67
C TRP A 624 -15.87 -24.98 25.83
N VAL A 625 -15.70 -23.86 25.14
CA VAL A 625 -16.69 -22.76 25.14
C VAL A 625 -18.04 -23.24 24.61
N ARG A 626 -18.06 -24.00 23.50
CA ARG A 626 -19.30 -24.54 22.93
C ARG A 626 -20.03 -25.51 23.86
N GLN A 627 -19.28 -26.25 24.67
CA GLN A 627 -19.80 -27.25 25.60
C GLN A 627 -20.09 -26.67 27.00
N ASP A 628 -20.02 -25.35 27.17
CA ASP A 628 -20.19 -24.67 28.46
C ASP A 628 -19.21 -25.14 29.55
N ARG A 629 -17.98 -25.51 29.13
CA ARG A 629 -16.89 -25.98 30.00
C ARG A 629 -15.91 -24.86 30.33
N ILE A 630 -16.44 -23.68 30.64
CA ILE A 630 -15.64 -22.49 30.97
C ILE A 630 -14.75 -22.69 32.19
N ASN A 631 -15.18 -23.53 33.15
CA ASN A 631 -14.42 -23.85 34.35
C ASN A 631 -12.99 -24.37 34.07
N GLN A 632 -12.70 -24.92 32.88
CA GLN A 632 -11.35 -25.34 32.50
C GLN A 632 -10.35 -24.17 32.43
N ILE A 633 -10.82 -22.91 32.35
CA ILE A 633 -9.96 -21.72 32.35
C ILE A 633 -9.13 -21.58 33.63
N ALA A 634 -9.59 -22.16 34.74
CA ALA A 634 -8.86 -22.18 36.00
C ALA A 634 -7.43 -22.74 35.85
N ALA A 635 -7.22 -23.66 34.89
CA ALA A 635 -5.90 -24.23 34.61
C ALA A 635 -4.84 -23.20 34.18
N CYS A 636 -5.24 -22.05 33.64
CA CYS A 636 -4.32 -20.96 33.29
C CYS A 636 -4.48 -19.69 34.15
N LEU A 637 -5.39 -19.71 35.13
CA LEU A 637 -5.57 -18.63 36.13
C LEU A 637 -5.02 -19.00 37.51
N GLY A 638 -4.84 -20.29 37.81
CA GLY A 638 -4.37 -20.81 39.10
C GLY A 638 -2.86 -21.06 39.21
N GLY A 639 -2.06 -20.40 38.38
CA GLY A 639 -0.60 -20.48 38.38
C GLY A 639 0.05 -19.36 39.18
#